data_AF-A0A6C1P8P6-F1
#
_entry.id   AF-A0A6C1P8P6-F1
#
_cell.length_a   1.000
_cell.length_b   1.000
_cell.length_c   1.000
_cell.angle_alpha   90.00
_cell.angle_beta   90.00
_cell.angle_gamma   90.00
#
_symmetry.space_group_name_H-M   'P 1'
#
loop_
_entity.id
_entity.type
_entity.pdbx_description
1 polymer ?
#
loop_
_entity_poly.entity_id
_entity_poly.type
_entity_poly.pdbx_seq_one_letter_code
_entity_poly.pdbx_strand_id
1 'polypeptide(L)'
;MLDRSKPVEIRGHARGGQGMVTAFEMLAKIFSYRYNFEVQAFPFFGVERTGAPIQAYLRIAPGTILNRSYIYNPALVVVFDEGLIGQTPVFDGLSDDGTILINSEKPPVYYKGKARHVYTVPATRISVDRKLGSKSLPIVNAAMVGAILHILEADIELARDIIAEEVPTKPEANVEAAVAAFGEVRALTDPDYRPQANGSTVLTDKQPASEVPFWDKPMSVNKTGNWRVFAPSYEDRPAPCTENCPAGTEVRQFVKLASEGKIEHAFRTIYEHNPFPAICGRVCPHFCQMSCNRNALDEKVNIGAIERFIGDKAGDYVFEPVPLIHSDRIAIVGSGPAGLTAALRLRNMGYPVTVYEALPKAGGMMRSGIPTFRLPPDVLDREIGRIELQGVEILTGKKVTVSELDGSYSAIITAVGSHIGSGLRLGNDEHVTDGIAFLRAINIDGKRNGIARGDHVAVIGGGNTAVDVARTVLRLGGKPVIYYRRTRNEMPAIAEEVEEAMKEGVPIEFLTAPVGLDKGTNGQLDMTMQRMEMGEPDESGRRRPVPVEGSEMTVSVDRIITAIGQWPDDHVFSGKNIAAGQGRLDPALSGIKTPVFCAGDMAWGGTVVEAIGSGNDVAGEVDAFLRNREYTKPPKSRRAVLPGEMNFAYYMRTPGYATPMITPDVLLHNFDEVAGGLDEDIIMKEADRCLHCGECYSCGNCLNFCPDAAIFIDDENRLRINFDYCKGCGICVHECPSSSIAFAAEGKTD
;
A
#
# COMPACT_ATOMS: atom_id res chain seq x y z
N MET A 1 46.19 -25.10 24.20
CA MET A 1 44.77 -25.57 24.33
C MET A 1 44.35 -26.58 23.25
N LEU A 2 45.01 -26.62 22.07
CA LEU A 2 44.72 -27.61 21.02
C LEU A 2 45.36 -28.97 21.32
N ASP A 3 44.62 -29.84 22.00
CA ASP A 3 44.99 -31.25 22.17
C ASP A 3 44.53 -32.06 20.95
N ARG A 4 45.43 -32.81 20.30
CA ARG A 4 45.09 -33.71 19.18
C ARG A 4 44.30 -34.96 19.59
N SER A 5 44.01 -35.14 20.88
CA SER A 5 43.26 -36.28 21.40
C SER A 5 41.76 -36.02 21.58
N LYS A 6 41.31 -34.75 21.60
CA LYS A 6 39.92 -34.36 21.91
C LYS A 6 39.46 -33.13 21.12
N PRO A 7 38.14 -32.98 20.85
CA PRO A 7 37.63 -31.77 20.22
C PRO A 7 37.71 -30.56 21.16
N VAL A 8 38.00 -29.39 20.58
CA VAL A 8 37.88 -28.08 21.25
C VAL A 8 36.57 -27.45 20.83
N GLU A 9 35.71 -27.15 21.81
CA GLU A 9 34.40 -26.53 21.59
C GLU A 9 34.41 -25.07 22.08
N ILE A 10 34.11 -24.15 21.18
CA ILE A 10 34.17 -22.70 21.40
C ILE A 10 32.78 -22.09 21.19
N ARG A 11 32.32 -21.29 22.15
CA ARG A 11 31.05 -20.55 22.05
C ARG A 11 31.30 -19.04 22.08
N GLY A 12 30.93 -18.36 21.00
CA GLY A 12 30.97 -16.90 20.89
C GLY A 12 29.67 -16.25 21.30
N HIS A 13 29.74 -15.06 21.90
CA HIS A 13 28.63 -14.14 22.14
C HIS A 13 28.98 -12.75 21.61
N ALA A 14 28.07 -12.15 20.85
CA ALA A 14 28.24 -10.82 20.26
C ALA A 14 26.89 -10.12 20.07
N ARG A 15 26.92 -8.87 19.61
CA ARG A 15 25.74 -8.21 19.03
C ARG A 15 25.75 -8.34 17.51
N GLY A 16 24.56 -8.44 16.91
CA GLY A 16 24.42 -8.40 15.46
C GLY A 16 25.14 -7.19 14.86
N GLY A 17 26.06 -7.42 13.90
CA GLY A 17 26.89 -6.38 13.27
C GLY A 17 28.36 -6.33 13.73
N GLN A 18 28.76 -7.08 14.75
CA GLN A 18 30.16 -7.08 15.26
C GLN A 18 31.11 -8.08 14.56
N GLY A 19 30.63 -8.80 13.55
CA GLY A 19 31.44 -9.68 12.71
C GLY A 19 31.85 -11.03 13.34
N MET A 20 31.20 -11.47 14.41
CA MET A 20 31.53 -12.74 15.09
C MET A 20 31.36 -13.97 14.19
N VAL A 21 30.32 -14.01 13.36
CA VAL A 21 30.09 -15.14 12.44
C VAL A 21 31.26 -15.29 11.47
N THR A 22 31.65 -14.18 10.84
CA THR A 22 32.82 -14.11 9.96
C THR A 22 34.10 -14.50 10.69
N ALA A 23 34.28 -14.10 11.97
CA ALA A 23 35.43 -14.52 12.77
C ALA A 23 35.48 -16.04 12.98
N PHE A 24 34.34 -16.68 13.24
CA PHE A 24 34.24 -18.13 13.44
C PHE A 24 34.43 -18.90 12.13
N GLU A 25 33.98 -18.36 11.01
CA GLU A 25 34.25 -18.89 9.67
C GLU A 25 35.74 -18.79 9.30
N MET A 26 36.38 -17.66 9.58
CA MET A 26 37.84 -17.49 9.41
C MET A 26 38.61 -18.52 10.24
N LEU A 27 38.27 -18.69 11.51
CA LEU A 27 38.91 -19.70 12.37
C LEU A 27 38.69 -21.12 11.85
N ALA A 28 37.49 -21.46 11.39
CA ALA A 28 37.21 -22.76 10.79
C ALA A 28 38.11 -23.00 9.56
N LYS A 29 38.23 -22.02 8.65
CA LYS A 29 39.11 -22.11 7.48
C LYS A 29 40.58 -22.25 7.88
N ILE A 30 41.05 -21.48 8.87
CA ILE A 30 42.42 -21.58 9.40
C ILE A 30 42.69 -23.00 9.92
N PHE A 31 41.86 -23.52 10.81
CA PHE A 31 42.08 -24.84 11.41
C PHE A 31 41.88 -26.00 10.42
N SER A 32 40.99 -25.84 9.44
CA SER A 32 40.81 -26.84 8.38
C SER A 32 41.99 -26.83 7.41
N TYR A 33 42.31 -25.69 6.82
CA TYR A 33 43.28 -25.62 5.71
C TYR A 33 44.73 -25.62 6.16
N ARG A 34 45.04 -25.07 7.34
CA ARG A 34 46.43 -24.92 7.83
C ARG A 34 46.83 -25.99 8.84
N TYR A 35 45.86 -26.56 9.54
CA TYR A 35 46.10 -27.53 10.62
C TYR A 35 45.48 -28.90 10.38
N ASN A 36 44.71 -29.08 9.30
CA ASN A 36 44.06 -30.34 8.91
C ASN A 36 43.14 -30.93 10.01
N PHE A 37 42.43 -30.05 10.72
CA PHE A 37 41.34 -30.45 11.60
C PHE A 37 40.03 -30.53 10.84
N GLU A 38 39.14 -31.40 11.28
CA GLU A 38 37.72 -31.26 10.95
C GLU A 38 37.13 -30.13 11.79
N VAL A 39 36.34 -29.28 11.13
CA VAL A 39 35.77 -28.09 11.76
C VAL A 39 34.29 -28.01 11.49
N GLN A 40 33.57 -27.43 12.43
CA GLN A 40 32.17 -27.07 12.27
C GLN A 40 31.95 -25.70 12.89
N ALA A 41 31.57 -24.73 12.06
CA ALA A 41 31.18 -23.40 12.48
C ALA A 41 29.76 -23.10 12.04
N PHE A 42 28.92 -22.59 12.94
CA PHE A 42 27.58 -22.14 12.60
C PHE A 42 27.05 -21.10 13.60
N PRO A 43 26.26 -20.13 13.13
CA PRO A 43 25.66 -19.12 13.98
C PRO A 43 24.33 -19.58 14.59
N PHE A 44 23.93 -18.90 15.66
CA PHE A 44 22.57 -18.89 16.18
C PHE A 44 22.09 -17.45 16.31
N PHE A 45 20.99 -17.15 15.62
CA PHE A 45 20.33 -15.85 15.63
C PHE A 45 19.03 -15.97 16.43
N GLY A 46 18.83 -15.10 17.42
CA GLY A 46 17.52 -14.93 18.03
C GLY A 46 16.51 -14.31 17.04
N VAL A 47 15.27 -14.16 17.48
CA VAL A 47 14.16 -13.60 16.66
C VAL A 47 14.29 -12.09 16.37
N GLU A 48 15.27 -11.41 16.95
CA GLU A 48 15.46 -9.96 16.86
C GLU A 48 16.49 -9.54 15.78
N ARG A 49 16.33 -8.34 15.20
CA ARG A 49 17.24 -7.77 14.17
C ARG A 49 18.55 -7.20 14.77
N THR A 50 19.39 -6.57 13.94
CA THR A 50 20.71 -5.97 14.26
C THR A 50 20.79 -5.33 15.65
N GLY A 51 21.84 -5.65 16.42
CA GLY A 51 22.06 -5.15 17.80
C GLY A 51 21.63 -6.13 18.91
N ALA A 52 20.82 -7.15 18.57
CA ALA A 52 20.44 -8.22 19.48
C ALA A 52 21.62 -9.15 19.82
N PRO A 53 21.63 -9.78 21.02
CA PRO A 53 22.58 -10.83 21.37
C PRO A 53 22.50 -12.00 20.38
N ILE A 54 23.63 -12.39 19.82
CA ILE A 54 23.78 -13.54 18.92
C ILE A 54 24.85 -14.48 19.47
N GLN A 55 24.76 -15.75 19.08
CA GLN A 55 25.76 -16.77 19.40
C GLN A 55 26.40 -17.36 18.14
N ALA A 56 27.62 -17.85 18.27
CA ALA A 56 28.25 -18.66 17.24
C ALA A 56 28.99 -19.81 17.91
N TYR A 57 29.04 -20.94 17.23
CA TYR A 57 29.65 -22.17 17.73
C TYR A 57 30.76 -22.59 16.78
N LEU A 58 31.90 -22.99 17.33
CA LEU A 58 33.02 -23.56 16.59
C LEU A 58 33.51 -24.83 17.29
N ARG A 59 33.48 -25.95 16.57
CA ARG A 59 34.13 -27.21 16.97
C ARG A 59 35.35 -27.43 16.10
N ILE A 60 36.46 -27.79 16.73
CA ILE A 60 37.71 -28.16 16.07
C ILE A 60 38.07 -29.56 16.57
N ALA A 61 38.10 -30.56 15.68
CA ALA A 61 38.29 -31.95 16.05
C ALA A 61 39.35 -32.64 15.17
N PRO A 62 40.19 -33.54 15.74
CA PRO A 62 41.20 -34.29 14.98
C PRO A 62 40.61 -35.35 14.03
N GLY A 63 39.29 -35.58 14.08
CA GLY A 63 38.56 -36.54 13.25
C GLY A 63 37.08 -36.20 13.17
N THR A 64 36.26 -37.14 12.69
CA THR A 64 34.92 -36.82 12.20
C THR A 64 33.94 -36.22 13.20
N ILE A 65 33.41 -35.03 12.87
CA ILE A 65 32.42 -34.35 13.70
C ILE A 65 31.02 -34.88 13.36
N LEU A 66 30.50 -35.75 14.23
CA LEU A 66 29.13 -36.27 14.11
C LEU A 66 28.09 -35.44 14.88
N ASN A 67 28.50 -34.71 15.91
CA ASN A 67 27.61 -33.86 16.70
C ASN A 67 27.37 -32.51 16.02
N ARG A 68 26.11 -32.20 15.70
CA ARG A 68 25.70 -30.94 15.06
C ARG A 68 24.86 -30.04 15.98
N SER A 69 24.72 -30.40 17.26
CA SER A 69 23.95 -29.64 18.25
C SER A 69 24.68 -28.38 18.69
N TYR A 70 24.02 -27.48 19.43
CA TYR A 70 24.70 -26.33 20.04
C TYR A 70 25.81 -26.76 21.02
N ILE A 71 26.78 -25.89 21.26
CA ILE A 71 27.84 -26.12 22.25
C ILE A 71 27.31 -25.64 23.61
N TYR A 72 26.81 -26.59 24.39
CA TYR A 72 26.30 -26.33 25.75
C TYR A 72 27.43 -26.28 26.78
N ASN A 73 28.49 -27.06 26.58
CA ASN A 73 29.63 -27.16 27.51
C ASN A 73 30.95 -26.70 26.86
N PRO A 74 31.12 -25.40 26.54
CA PRO A 74 32.30 -24.92 25.85
C PRO A 74 33.56 -25.01 26.73
N ALA A 75 34.69 -25.31 26.09
CA ALA A 75 36.01 -25.17 26.70
C ALA A 75 36.47 -23.70 26.68
N LEU A 76 36.05 -22.94 25.66
CA LEU A 76 36.33 -21.51 25.50
C LEU A 76 35.04 -20.73 25.22
N VAL A 77 34.77 -19.71 26.04
CA VAL A 77 33.73 -18.71 25.74
C VAL A 77 34.38 -17.41 25.29
N VAL A 78 33.96 -16.89 24.14
CA VAL A 78 34.46 -15.63 23.58
C VAL A 78 33.35 -14.59 23.59
N VAL A 79 33.62 -13.42 24.19
CA VAL A 79 32.66 -12.32 24.32
C VAL A 79 33.17 -11.12 23.53
N PHE A 80 32.50 -10.81 22.42
CA PHE A 80 32.86 -9.70 21.51
C PHE A 80 32.40 -8.34 22.06
N ASP A 81 31.42 -8.33 22.96
CA ASP A 81 30.89 -7.14 23.64
C ASP A 81 30.74 -7.41 25.14
N GLU A 82 31.58 -6.74 25.94
CA GLU A 82 31.55 -6.82 27.40
C GLU A 82 30.15 -6.54 27.99
N GLY A 83 29.34 -5.69 27.35
CA GLY A 83 28.01 -5.34 27.82
C GLY A 83 27.02 -6.52 27.90
N LEU A 84 27.31 -7.64 27.23
CA LEU A 84 26.48 -8.84 27.26
C LEU A 84 26.58 -9.62 28.57
N ILE A 85 27.67 -9.47 29.33
CA ILE A 85 27.93 -10.20 30.58
C ILE A 85 26.85 -9.91 31.65
N GLY A 86 26.23 -8.72 31.61
CA GLY A 86 25.14 -8.34 32.51
C GLY A 86 23.73 -8.57 31.95
N GLN A 87 23.59 -8.96 30.68
CA GLN A 87 22.30 -9.05 29.97
C GLN A 87 21.90 -10.49 29.67
N THR A 88 22.89 -11.37 29.50
CA THR A 88 22.67 -12.77 29.14
C THR A 88 23.64 -13.67 29.91
N PRO A 89 23.27 -14.93 30.18
CA PRO A 89 24.13 -15.84 30.92
C PRO A 89 25.26 -16.40 30.03
N VAL A 90 26.22 -15.54 29.68
CA VAL A 90 27.25 -15.85 28.67
C VAL A 90 28.18 -17.00 29.07
N PHE A 91 28.36 -17.23 30.37
CA PHE A 91 29.29 -18.23 30.93
C PHE A 91 28.64 -19.57 31.26
N ASP A 92 27.34 -19.75 31.02
CA ASP A 92 26.62 -20.97 31.41
C ASP A 92 27.16 -22.22 30.71
N GLY A 93 27.36 -23.30 31.47
CA GLY A 93 27.93 -24.55 30.98
C GLY A 93 29.44 -24.49 30.67
N LEU A 94 30.14 -23.38 30.93
CA LEU A 94 31.59 -23.34 30.81
C LEU A 94 32.22 -24.47 31.66
N SER A 95 33.16 -25.22 31.07
CA SER A 95 33.81 -26.34 31.76
C SER A 95 34.54 -25.91 33.05
N ASP A 96 34.76 -26.83 33.99
CA ASP A 96 35.43 -26.55 35.27
C ASP A 96 36.84 -25.94 35.12
N ASP A 97 37.54 -26.31 34.03
CA ASP A 97 38.84 -25.78 33.63
C ASP A 97 38.73 -24.73 32.51
N GLY A 98 37.54 -24.13 32.38
CA GLY A 98 37.16 -23.35 31.22
C GLY A 98 37.87 -22.00 31.11
N THR A 99 37.97 -21.56 29.87
CA THR A 99 38.63 -20.32 29.48
C THR A 99 37.62 -19.30 28.99
N ILE A 100 37.79 -18.03 29.34
CA ILE A 100 37.04 -16.92 28.76
C ILE A 100 37.96 -15.91 28.09
N LEU A 101 37.53 -15.39 26.94
CA LEU A 101 38.13 -14.25 26.26
C LEU A 101 37.11 -13.13 26.14
N ILE A 102 37.44 -11.93 26.64
CA ILE A 102 36.53 -10.78 26.62
C ILE A 102 37.19 -9.62 25.87
N ASN A 103 36.49 -9.08 24.88
CA ASN A 103 36.84 -7.80 24.27
C ASN A 103 36.59 -6.66 25.28
N SER A 104 37.64 -6.23 25.97
CA SER A 104 37.58 -5.20 27.01
C SER A 104 38.94 -4.54 27.24
N GLU A 105 38.93 -3.25 27.55
CA GLU A 105 40.11 -2.51 28.02
C GLU A 105 40.47 -2.88 29.47
N LYS A 106 39.52 -3.42 30.23
CA LYS A 106 39.71 -3.78 31.63
C LYS A 106 40.72 -4.94 31.74
N PRO A 107 41.61 -4.92 32.75
CA PRO A 107 42.52 -6.03 32.99
C PRO A 107 41.74 -7.29 33.43
N PRO A 108 42.28 -8.50 33.17
CA PRO A 108 41.60 -9.76 33.50
C PRO A 108 41.14 -9.91 34.96
N VAL A 109 41.82 -9.24 35.90
CA VAL A 109 41.45 -9.23 37.33
C VAL A 109 40.02 -8.74 37.59
N TYR A 110 39.44 -7.92 36.70
CA TYR A 110 38.06 -7.46 36.83
C TYR A 110 37.03 -8.59 36.68
N TYR A 111 37.41 -9.68 36.00
CA TYR A 111 36.57 -10.85 35.77
C TYR A 111 37.01 -12.05 36.61
N LYS A 112 37.76 -11.81 37.70
CA LYS A 112 38.13 -12.85 38.67
C LYS A 112 36.86 -13.58 39.15
N GLY A 113 36.94 -14.90 39.30
CA GLY A 113 35.82 -15.75 39.69
C GLY A 113 34.81 -16.08 38.59
N LYS A 114 34.99 -15.61 37.34
CA LYS A 114 34.11 -15.97 36.20
C LYS A 114 34.53 -17.23 35.45
N ALA A 115 35.84 -17.51 35.44
CA ALA A 115 36.43 -18.71 34.84
C ALA A 115 37.79 -18.99 35.48
N ARG A 116 38.34 -20.20 35.28
CA ARG A 116 39.69 -20.52 35.74
C ARG A 116 40.76 -19.76 34.96
N HIS A 117 40.59 -19.65 33.65
CA HIS A 117 41.49 -18.88 32.79
C HIS A 117 40.73 -17.70 32.18
N VAL A 118 41.19 -16.48 32.47
CA VAL A 118 40.56 -15.23 32.06
C VAL A 118 41.50 -14.47 31.15
N TYR A 119 41.04 -14.18 29.94
CA TYR A 119 41.75 -13.38 28.96
C TYR A 119 40.96 -12.12 28.59
N THR A 120 41.65 -10.99 28.44
CA THR A 120 41.07 -9.76 27.90
C THR A 120 41.91 -9.20 26.77
N VAL A 121 41.24 -8.59 25.79
CA VAL A 121 41.89 -7.94 24.65
C VAL A 121 41.13 -6.65 24.30
N PRO A 122 41.81 -5.53 24.03
CA PRO A 122 41.15 -4.28 23.63
C PRO A 122 40.82 -4.27 22.13
N ALA A 123 40.13 -5.29 21.63
CA ALA A 123 39.88 -5.48 20.19
C ALA A 123 39.10 -4.32 19.56
N THR A 124 38.19 -3.69 20.30
CA THR A 124 37.48 -2.47 19.85
C THR A 124 38.44 -1.32 19.57
N ARG A 125 39.37 -1.00 20.49
CA ARG A 125 40.37 0.05 20.28
C ARG A 125 41.30 -0.30 19.12
N ILE A 126 41.82 -1.53 19.10
CA ILE A 126 42.72 -2.03 18.04
C ILE A 126 42.11 -1.85 16.65
N SER A 127 40.81 -2.12 16.53
CA SER A 127 40.06 -2.01 15.26
C SER A 127 39.76 -0.55 14.88
N VAL A 128 39.35 0.28 15.85
CA VAL A 128 39.08 1.70 15.62
C VAL A 128 40.34 2.48 15.23
N ASP A 129 41.48 2.22 15.89
CA ASP A 129 42.78 2.84 15.58
C ASP A 129 43.22 2.55 14.14
N ARG A 130 42.80 1.38 13.61
CA ARG A 130 43.08 0.92 12.23
C ARG A 130 41.96 1.24 11.24
N LYS A 131 40.98 2.06 11.64
CA LYS A 131 39.84 2.49 10.81
C LYS A 131 39.01 1.30 10.28
N LEU A 132 38.85 0.25 11.10
CA LEU A 132 38.00 -0.91 10.82
C LEU A 132 36.62 -0.73 11.51
N GLY A 133 35.60 -0.42 10.70
CA GLY A 133 34.28 0.01 11.18
C GLY A 133 34.21 1.51 11.52
N SER A 134 33.13 1.92 12.20
CA SER A 134 32.93 3.29 12.68
C SER A 134 33.07 3.36 14.20
N LYS A 135 33.14 4.57 14.78
CA LYS A 135 33.13 4.73 16.25
C LYS A 135 31.85 4.21 16.90
N SER A 136 30.72 4.23 16.18
CA SER A 136 29.42 3.74 16.64
C SER A 136 29.20 2.24 16.37
N LEU A 137 29.93 1.65 15.42
CA LEU A 137 29.87 0.23 15.08
C LEU A 137 31.26 -0.28 14.68
N PRO A 138 32.13 -0.59 15.67
CA PRO A 138 33.45 -1.14 15.42
C PRO A 138 33.35 -2.57 14.88
N ILE A 139 34.14 -2.90 13.86
CA ILE A 139 34.21 -4.24 13.29
C ILE A 139 35.45 -4.92 13.88
N VAL A 140 35.23 -5.82 14.84
CA VAL A 140 36.32 -6.40 15.67
C VAL A 140 36.71 -7.83 15.27
N ASN A 141 36.12 -8.37 14.20
CA ASN A 141 36.30 -9.75 13.76
C ASN A 141 37.77 -10.18 13.64
N ALA A 142 38.58 -9.47 12.85
CA ALA A 142 39.98 -9.82 12.63
C ALA A 142 40.83 -9.72 13.91
N ALA A 143 40.63 -8.67 14.71
CA ALA A 143 41.27 -8.53 16.01
C ALA A 143 40.91 -9.69 16.96
N MET A 144 39.63 -10.08 17.00
CA MET A 144 39.19 -11.20 17.83
C MET A 144 39.73 -12.54 17.34
N VAL A 145 39.89 -12.76 16.03
CA VAL A 145 40.58 -13.96 15.49
C VAL A 145 42.00 -14.03 16.02
N GLY A 146 42.77 -12.93 15.96
CA GLY A 146 44.13 -12.89 16.51
C GLY A 146 44.19 -13.25 18.00
N ALA A 147 43.29 -12.69 18.81
CA ALA A 147 43.23 -13.02 20.23
C ALA A 147 42.86 -14.48 20.52
N ILE A 148 41.96 -15.08 19.72
CA ILE A 148 41.59 -16.49 19.84
C ILE A 148 42.77 -17.39 19.45
N LEU A 149 43.49 -17.07 18.37
CA LEU A 149 44.68 -17.82 17.96
C LEU A 149 45.77 -17.82 19.04
N HIS A 150 45.96 -16.70 19.76
CA HIS A 150 46.87 -16.63 20.90
C HIS A 150 46.50 -17.64 22.00
N ILE A 151 45.23 -17.70 22.39
CA ILE A 151 44.74 -18.62 23.44
C ILE A 151 44.85 -20.08 23.00
N LEU A 152 44.58 -20.34 21.72
CA LEU A 152 44.68 -21.68 21.15
C LEU A 152 46.12 -22.12 20.88
N GLU A 153 47.10 -21.22 21.06
CA GLU A 153 48.52 -21.42 20.76
C GLU A 153 48.75 -21.75 19.26
N ALA A 154 47.96 -21.13 18.39
CA ALA A 154 48.09 -21.25 16.94
C ALA A 154 48.98 -20.14 16.37
N ASP A 155 49.69 -20.45 15.28
CA ASP A 155 50.61 -19.54 14.61
C ASP A 155 49.84 -18.50 13.79
N ILE A 156 49.97 -17.24 14.18
CA ILE A 156 49.33 -16.09 13.52
C ILE A 156 49.80 -15.93 12.07
N GLU A 157 51.02 -16.34 11.73
CA GLU A 157 51.55 -16.20 10.37
C GLU A 157 50.80 -17.08 9.38
N LEU A 158 50.31 -18.24 9.81
CA LEU A 158 49.50 -19.16 8.99
C LEU A 158 48.08 -18.66 8.75
N ALA A 159 47.63 -17.63 9.48
CA ALA A 159 46.29 -17.07 9.37
C ALA A 159 46.21 -15.81 8.50
N ARG A 160 47.35 -15.19 8.15
CA ARG A 160 47.39 -13.85 7.53
C ARG A 160 46.70 -13.79 6.18
N ASP A 161 46.92 -14.80 5.34
CA ASP A 161 46.35 -14.86 4.00
C ASP A 161 44.84 -15.14 4.05
N ILE A 162 44.39 -16.04 4.93
CA ILE A 162 42.97 -16.33 5.13
C ILE A 162 42.23 -15.10 5.69
N ILE A 163 42.84 -14.37 6.62
CA ILE A 163 42.26 -13.12 7.16
C ILE A 163 42.17 -12.05 6.06
N ALA A 164 43.17 -11.94 5.19
CA ALA A 164 43.16 -11.00 4.07
C ALA A 164 42.12 -11.36 2.99
N GLU A 165 41.91 -12.65 2.73
CA GLU A 165 40.98 -13.16 1.72
C GLU A 165 39.52 -13.04 2.18
N GLU A 166 39.22 -13.42 3.43
CA GLU A 166 37.85 -13.46 3.97
C GLU A 166 37.28 -12.08 4.30
N VAL A 167 38.15 -11.08 4.50
CA VAL A 167 37.75 -9.70 4.73
C VAL A 167 38.39 -8.80 3.67
N PRO A 168 37.86 -8.79 2.43
CA PRO A 168 38.50 -8.11 1.29
C PRO A 168 38.49 -6.57 1.43
N THR A 169 37.73 -6.03 2.39
CA THR A 169 37.71 -4.60 2.68
C THR A 169 38.87 -4.26 3.62
N LYS A 170 39.88 -3.54 3.12
CA LYS A 170 41.12 -3.18 3.85
C LYS A 170 41.88 -4.41 4.39
N PRO A 171 42.31 -5.34 3.52
CA PRO A 171 42.90 -6.62 3.93
C PRO A 171 44.14 -6.44 4.82
N GLU A 172 45.04 -5.52 4.46
CA GLU A 172 46.25 -5.23 5.25
C GLU A 172 45.92 -4.75 6.67
N ALA A 173 44.95 -3.85 6.82
CA ALA A 173 44.53 -3.33 8.11
C ALA A 173 43.87 -4.41 9.00
N ASN A 174 43.14 -5.36 8.40
CA ASN A 174 42.58 -6.51 9.13
C ASN A 174 43.68 -7.45 9.63
N VAL A 175 44.67 -7.75 8.79
CA VAL A 175 45.84 -8.56 9.19
C VAL A 175 46.61 -7.87 10.31
N GLU A 176 46.88 -6.57 10.19
CA GLU A 176 47.54 -5.80 11.25
C GLU A 176 46.74 -5.77 12.55
N ALA A 177 45.40 -5.69 12.48
CA ALA A 177 44.54 -5.74 13.66
C ALA A 177 44.59 -7.11 14.35
N ALA A 178 44.60 -8.20 13.59
CA ALA A 178 44.75 -9.56 14.10
C ALA A 178 46.12 -9.75 14.79
N VAL A 179 47.21 -9.34 14.13
CA VAL A 179 48.58 -9.44 14.69
C VAL A 179 48.72 -8.60 15.96
N ALA A 180 48.17 -7.38 15.97
CA ALA A 180 48.20 -6.53 17.15
C ALA A 180 47.41 -7.14 18.31
N ALA A 181 46.21 -7.64 18.05
CA ALA A 181 45.40 -8.30 19.08
C ALA A 181 46.05 -9.58 19.61
N PHE A 182 46.72 -10.36 18.75
CA PHE A 182 47.49 -11.54 19.14
C PHE A 182 48.62 -11.19 20.15
N GLY A 183 49.25 -10.02 20.01
CA GLY A 183 50.29 -9.54 20.92
C GLY A 183 49.79 -8.80 22.16
N GLU A 184 48.56 -8.31 22.16
CA GLU A 184 47.97 -7.51 23.24
C GLU A 184 47.03 -8.27 24.18
N VAL A 185 46.92 -9.60 24.01
CA VAL A 185 46.14 -10.46 24.93
C VAL A 185 46.74 -10.41 26.34
N ARG A 186 45.89 -10.11 27.33
CA ARG A 186 46.23 -10.13 28.76
C ARG A 186 45.60 -11.35 29.41
N ALA A 187 46.34 -12.03 30.28
CA ALA A 187 45.89 -13.27 30.90
C ALA A 187 45.91 -13.20 32.44
N LEU A 188 44.99 -13.90 33.08
CA LEU A 188 45.00 -14.22 34.51
C LEU A 188 44.48 -15.65 34.69
N THR A 189 45.21 -16.46 35.45
CA THR A 189 44.70 -17.73 35.96
C THR A 189 44.24 -17.53 37.39
N ASP A 190 42.98 -17.86 37.67
CA ASP A 190 42.37 -17.73 38.99
C ASP A 190 42.41 -19.08 39.74
N PRO A 191 43.36 -19.28 40.68
CA PRO A 191 43.46 -20.53 41.43
C PRO A 191 42.29 -20.75 42.39
N ASP A 192 41.56 -19.67 42.73
CA ASP A 192 40.44 -19.69 43.66
C ASP A 192 39.11 -19.96 42.94
N TYR A 193 39.11 -20.05 41.61
CA TYR A 193 37.91 -20.32 40.84
C TYR A 193 37.29 -21.67 41.25
N ARG A 194 36.04 -21.60 41.69
CA ARG A 194 35.17 -22.74 41.92
C ARG A 194 34.06 -22.69 40.87
N PRO A 195 33.83 -23.78 40.10
CA PRO A 195 32.71 -23.84 39.18
C PRO A 195 31.43 -23.53 39.93
N GLN A 196 30.58 -22.65 39.39
CA GLN A 196 29.23 -22.51 39.91
C GLN A 196 28.52 -23.85 39.66
N ALA A 197 27.99 -24.47 40.71
CA ALA A 197 27.22 -25.70 40.57
C ALA A 197 25.99 -25.40 39.70
N ASN A 198 26.08 -25.69 38.41
CA ASN A 198 24.93 -25.67 37.53
C ASN A 198 23.96 -26.72 38.08
N GLY A 199 22.75 -26.30 38.44
CA GLY A 199 21.65 -27.19 38.82
C GLY A 199 21.19 -28.12 37.70
N SER A 200 22.01 -28.39 36.68
CA SER A 200 21.84 -29.53 35.80
C SER A 200 22.59 -30.71 36.41
N THR A 201 21.87 -31.53 37.16
CA THR A 201 22.30 -32.91 37.42
C THR A 201 22.52 -33.57 36.06
N VAL A 202 23.78 -33.75 35.65
CA VAL A 202 24.08 -34.81 34.68
C VAL A 202 23.71 -36.09 35.42
N LEU A 203 22.63 -36.75 35.00
CA LEU A 203 22.29 -38.09 35.47
C LEU A 203 23.44 -39.02 35.05
N THR A 204 24.43 -39.17 35.93
CA THR A 204 25.58 -40.07 35.76
C THR A 204 25.28 -41.48 36.24
N ASP A 205 24.13 -41.69 36.88
CA ASP A 205 23.60 -43.04 37.07
C ASP A 205 23.07 -43.54 35.73
N LYS A 206 23.77 -44.54 35.17
CA LYS A 206 23.12 -45.56 34.36
C LYS A 206 22.09 -46.25 35.24
N GLN A 207 20.94 -45.61 35.45
CA GLN A 207 19.75 -46.33 35.81
C GLN A 207 19.55 -47.38 34.71
N PRO A 208 19.30 -48.65 35.04
CA PRO A 208 18.82 -49.59 34.03
C PRO A 208 17.63 -48.92 33.39
N ALA A 209 17.68 -48.67 32.07
CA ALA A 209 16.75 -47.81 31.35
C ALA A 209 15.35 -47.98 31.93
N SER A 210 14.99 -47.09 32.85
CA SER A 210 13.63 -47.00 33.35
C SER A 210 12.85 -46.68 32.10
N GLU A 211 11.85 -47.52 31.78
CA GLU A 211 11.08 -47.49 30.54
C GLU A 211 11.01 -46.05 30.07
N VAL A 212 11.80 -45.72 29.05
CA VAL A 212 11.81 -44.36 28.50
C VAL A 212 10.36 -44.10 28.19
N PRO A 213 9.71 -43.08 28.78
CA PRO A 213 8.28 -42.91 28.61
C PRO A 213 8.02 -42.84 27.11
N PHE A 214 7.51 -43.94 26.56
CA PHE A 214 7.31 -44.09 25.13
C PHE A 214 5.82 -43.95 24.93
N TRP A 215 5.47 -43.01 24.06
CA TRP A 215 4.09 -42.82 23.71
C TRP A 215 3.67 -43.99 22.81
N ASP A 216 2.94 -44.94 23.38
CA ASP A 216 2.43 -46.14 22.70
C ASP A 216 1.04 -45.93 22.09
N LYS A 217 0.43 -44.77 22.35
CA LYS A 217 -0.86 -44.38 21.78
C LYS A 217 -0.66 -43.65 20.45
N PRO A 218 -1.71 -43.55 19.62
CA PRO A 218 -1.67 -42.65 18.46
C PRO A 218 -1.43 -41.20 18.89
N MET A 219 -0.73 -40.42 18.08
CA MET A 219 -0.56 -38.97 18.33
C MET A 219 -1.88 -38.21 18.36
N SER A 220 -2.96 -38.76 17.78
CA SER A 220 -4.31 -38.19 17.89
C SER A 220 -4.85 -38.16 19.32
N VAL A 221 -4.29 -38.92 20.27
CA VAL A 221 -4.68 -38.84 21.68
C VAL A 221 -3.85 -37.79 22.44
N ASN A 222 -2.71 -37.37 21.90
CA ASN A 222 -1.83 -36.40 22.53
C ASN A 222 -2.24 -34.98 22.16
N LYS A 223 -3.03 -34.33 23.02
CA LYS A 223 -3.46 -32.93 22.84
C LYS A 223 -2.31 -31.96 23.12
N THR A 224 -1.45 -31.76 22.12
CA THR A 224 -0.27 -30.90 22.20
C THR A 224 -0.57 -29.41 22.27
N GLY A 225 -1.84 -29.02 22.18
CA GLY A 225 -2.31 -27.64 22.22
C GLY A 225 -1.82 -26.87 23.43
N ASN A 226 -1.77 -27.50 24.62
CA ASN A 226 -1.36 -26.86 25.87
C ASN A 226 0.11 -26.42 25.89
N TRP A 227 0.91 -26.75 24.86
CA TRP A 227 2.31 -26.34 24.75
C TRP A 227 2.46 -24.97 24.08
N ARG A 228 1.38 -24.39 23.56
CA ARG A 228 1.40 -23.12 22.84
C ARG A 228 1.69 -21.94 23.78
N VAL A 229 2.52 -21.01 23.30
CA VAL A 229 2.74 -19.69 23.92
C VAL A 229 1.98 -18.60 23.15
N PHE A 230 1.80 -18.79 21.84
CA PHE A 230 1.02 -17.91 20.96
C PHE A 230 -0.01 -18.73 20.17
N ALA A 231 -1.16 -18.14 19.87
CA ALA A 231 -2.19 -18.78 19.06
C ALA A 231 -2.29 -18.10 17.69
N PRO A 232 -2.05 -18.80 16.58
CA PRO A 232 -2.41 -18.29 15.27
C PRO A 232 -3.95 -18.21 15.17
N SER A 233 -4.44 -17.19 14.49
CA SER A 233 -5.85 -17.01 14.17
C SER A 233 -5.99 -16.53 12.73
N TYR A 234 -7.03 -17.02 12.06
CA TYR A 234 -7.46 -16.41 10.81
C TYR A 234 -8.04 -15.03 11.13
N GLU A 235 -7.50 -14.01 10.48
CA GLU A 235 -7.95 -12.63 10.62
C GLU A 235 -8.25 -12.09 9.22
N ASP A 236 -9.49 -11.69 9.00
CA ASP A 236 -9.84 -10.96 7.78
C ASP A 236 -9.38 -9.51 7.93
N ARG A 237 -8.39 -9.17 7.13
CA ARG A 237 -7.87 -7.81 7.00
C ARG A 237 -8.33 -7.22 5.67
N PRO A 238 -8.55 -5.91 5.62
CA PRO A 238 -9.04 -5.29 4.41
C PRO A 238 -7.94 -5.24 3.35
N ALA A 239 -8.34 -5.39 2.09
CA ALA A 239 -7.43 -5.25 0.97
C ALA A 239 -7.15 -3.78 0.68
N PRO A 240 -5.92 -3.41 0.26
CA PRO A 240 -5.60 -2.01 -0.03
C PRO A 240 -6.40 -1.44 -1.21
N CYS A 241 -6.90 -2.28 -2.11
CA CYS A 241 -7.78 -1.87 -3.20
C CYS A 241 -9.19 -1.49 -2.72
N THR A 242 -9.74 -2.22 -1.74
CA THR A 242 -11.02 -1.90 -1.08
C THR A 242 -10.88 -0.63 -0.24
N GLU A 243 -9.87 -0.57 0.63
CA GLU A 243 -9.68 0.59 1.54
C GLU A 243 -9.47 1.90 0.79
N ASN A 244 -8.80 1.84 -0.37
CA ASN A 244 -8.53 3.02 -1.18
C ASN A 244 -9.68 3.37 -2.15
N CYS A 245 -10.74 2.56 -2.24
CA CYS A 245 -11.91 2.89 -3.04
C CYS A 245 -12.71 4.03 -2.36
N PRO A 246 -12.90 5.20 -2.99
CA PRO A 246 -13.68 6.28 -2.39
C PRO A 246 -15.16 5.92 -2.20
N ALA A 247 -15.72 5.09 -3.10
CA ALA A 247 -17.12 4.64 -3.01
C ALA A 247 -17.38 3.64 -1.87
N GLY A 248 -16.33 3.00 -1.35
CA GLY A 248 -16.45 1.91 -0.36
C GLY A 248 -16.72 0.54 -0.97
N THR A 249 -16.51 0.37 -2.28
CA THR A 249 -16.73 -0.91 -2.97
C THR A 249 -15.79 -2.01 -2.48
N GLU A 250 -16.31 -3.21 -2.25
CA GLU A 250 -15.54 -4.41 -1.91
C GLU A 250 -14.78 -4.98 -3.14
N VAL A 251 -13.66 -4.34 -3.47
CA VAL A 251 -12.90 -4.63 -4.69
C VAL A 251 -12.37 -6.05 -4.74
N ARG A 252 -11.76 -6.52 -3.64
CA ARG A 252 -11.25 -7.90 -3.57
C ARG A 252 -12.36 -8.92 -3.85
N GLN A 253 -13.54 -8.69 -3.29
CA GLN A 253 -14.66 -9.63 -3.37
C GLN A 253 -15.23 -9.72 -4.78
N PHE A 254 -15.50 -8.60 -5.46
CA PHE A 254 -16.05 -8.69 -6.82
C PHE A 254 -15.03 -9.25 -7.81
N VAL A 255 -13.74 -8.97 -7.63
CA VAL A 255 -12.68 -9.56 -8.47
C VAL A 255 -12.61 -11.08 -8.27
N LYS A 256 -12.69 -11.55 -7.03
CA LYS A 256 -12.78 -12.99 -6.73
C LYS A 256 -14.02 -13.63 -7.37
N LEU A 257 -15.18 -12.99 -7.25
CA LEU A 257 -16.41 -13.51 -7.86
C LEU A 257 -16.32 -13.54 -9.39
N ALA A 258 -15.65 -12.56 -10.01
CA ALA A 258 -15.39 -12.54 -11.45
C ALA A 258 -14.47 -13.69 -11.88
N SER A 259 -13.42 -13.99 -11.10
CA SER A 259 -12.50 -15.10 -11.38
C SER A 259 -13.20 -16.47 -11.27
N GLU A 260 -14.21 -16.57 -10.39
CA GLU A 260 -15.07 -17.74 -10.25
C GLU A 260 -16.22 -17.81 -11.29
N GLY A 261 -16.30 -16.86 -12.24
CA GLY A 261 -17.37 -16.77 -13.25
C GLY A 261 -18.74 -16.35 -12.69
N LYS A 262 -18.81 -15.91 -11.44
CA LYS A 262 -20.06 -15.51 -10.73
C LYS A 262 -20.38 -14.04 -11.00
N ILE A 263 -20.59 -13.69 -12.27
CA ILE A 263 -20.71 -12.29 -12.72
C ILE A 263 -21.89 -11.56 -12.07
N GLU A 264 -23.04 -12.21 -11.89
CA GLU A 264 -24.19 -11.58 -11.23
C GLU A 264 -23.89 -11.23 -9.77
N HIS A 265 -23.26 -12.14 -9.02
CA HIS A 265 -22.86 -11.86 -7.64
C HIS A 265 -21.80 -10.76 -7.59
N ALA A 266 -20.84 -10.76 -8.51
CA ALA A 266 -19.83 -9.71 -8.60
C ALA A 266 -20.48 -8.33 -8.84
N PHE A 267 -21.48 -8.27 -9.72
CA PHE A 267 -22.25 -7.05 -9.96
C PHE A 267 -22.99 -6.58 -8.72
N ARG A 268 -23.68 -7.49 -8.00
CA ARG A 268 -24.38 -7.15 -6.74
C ARG A 268 -23.42 -6.59 -5.70
N THR A 269 -22.24 -7.20 -5.53
CA THR A 269 -21.20 -6.71 -4.62
C THR A 269 -20.76 -5.29 -4.98
N ILE A 270 -20.62 -4.96 -6.27
CA ILE A 270 -20.31 -3.58 -6.67
C ILE A 270 -21.51 -2.67 -6.37
N TYR A 271 -22.72 -3.10 -6.72
CA TYR A 271 -23.96 -2.33 -6.64
C TYR A 271 -24.37 -1.93 -5.21
N GLU A 272 -23.91 -2.67 -4.20
CA GLU A 272 -24.06 -2.32 -2.78
C GLU A 272 -23.57 -0.91 -2.47
N HIS A 273 -22.49 -0.47 -3.13
CA HIS A 273 -21.87 0.83 -2.88
C HIS A 273 -21.84 1.71 -4.13
N ASN A 274 -21.50 1.14 -5.30
CA ASN A 274 -21.40 1.85 -6.57
C ASN A 274 -22.56 1.47 -7.50
N PRO A 275 -23.53 2.36 -7.75
CA PRO A 275 -24.63 2.07 -8.68
C PRO A 275 -24.26 2.18 -10.16
N PHE A 276 -23.01 2.56 -10.46
CA PHE A 276 -22.52 2.92 -11.79
C PHE A 276 -21.25 2.11 -12.21
N PRO A 277 -21.23 0.77 -12.10
CA PRO A 277 -20.05 -0.03 -12.47
C PRO A 277 -19.62 0.18 -13.93
N ALA A 278 -20.56 0.24 -14.88
CA ALA A 278 -20.21 0.40 -16.29
C ALA A 278 -19.58 1.78 -16.57
N ILE A 279 -20.09 2.83 -15.91
CA ILE A 279 -19.51 4.18 -15.99
C ILE A 279 -18.16 4.24 -15.28
N CYS A 280 -18.06 3.78 -14.03
CA CYS A 280 -16.81 3.81 -13.25
C CYS A 280 -15.69 3.01 -13.92
N GLY A 281 -16.01 1.86 -14.54
CA GLY A 281 -15.07 1.09 -15.35
C GLY A 281 -14.47 1.85 -16.55
N ARG A 282 -15.08 2.99 -16.96
CA ARG A 282 -14.62 3.84 -18.08
C ARG A 282 -13.93 5.12 -17.65
N VAL A 283 -14.38 5.73 -16.54
CA VAL A 283 -14.01 7.12 -16.20
C VAL A 283 -13.30 7.27 -14.86
N CYS A 284 -13.22 6.20 -14.06
CA CYS A 284 -12.55 6.24 -12.77
C CYS A 284 -11.01 6.34 -12.95
N PRO A 285 -10.29 7.09 -12.09
CA PRO A 285 -8.83 6.99 -12.01
C PRO A 285 -8.33 5.62 -11.51
N HIS A 286 -9.24 4.77 -11.05
CA HIS A 286 -8.96 3.45 -10.47
C HIS A 286 -7.96 3.50 -9.31
N PHE A 287 -8.31 4.24 -8.25
CA PHE A 287 -7.56 4.30 -6.97
C PHE A 287 -7.19 2.92 -6.42
N CYS A 288 -8.07 1.94 -6.63
CA CYS A 288 -7.86 0.55 -6.27
C CYS A 288 -6.67 -0.12 -6.98
N GLN A 289 -6.36 0.26 -8.22
CA GLN A 289 -5.23 -0.25 -8.99
C GLN A 289 -3.92 0.40 -8.54
N MET A 290 -3.97 1.68 -8.15
CA MET A 290 -2.80 2.42 -7.67
C MET A 290 -2.27 1.83 -6.35
N SER A 291 -3.15 1.37 -5.46
CA SER A 291 -2.79 0.75 -4.17
C SER A 291 -2.66 -0.78 -4.23
N CYS A 292 -2.76 -1.40 -5.40
CA CYS A 292 -2.70 -2.86 -5.53
C CYS A 292 -1.34 -3.40 -5.07
N ASN A 293 -1.32 -4.33 -4.11
CA ASN A 293 -0.07 -4.96 -3.62
C ASN A 293 0.70 -5.70 -4.71
N ARG A 294 0.02 -6.10 -5.79
CA ARG A 294 0.65 -6.79 -6.92
C ARG A 294 1.67 -5.91 -7.67
N ASN A 295 1.58 -4.59 -7.55
CA ASN A 295 2.62 -3.66 -8.05
C ASN A 295 4.02 -3.93 -7.47
N ALA A 296 4.12 -4.58 -6.31
CA ALA A 296 5.41 -4.98 -5.72
C ALA A 296 5.94 -6.34 -6.22
N LEU A 297 5.12 -7.10 -6.95
CA LEU A 297 5.47 -8.40 -7.53
C LEU A 297 5.75 -8.30 -9.03
N ASP A 298 4.78 -7.75 -9.78
CA ASP A 298 4.84 -7.53 -11.22
C ASP A 298 3.97 -6.31 -11.65
N GLU A 299 2.78 -6.53 -12.21
CA GLU A 299 1.86 -5.50 -12.71
C GLU A 299 0.53 -5.57 -11.96
N LYS A 300 -0.07 -4.40 -11.67
CA LYS A 300 -1.40 -4.30 -11.05
C LYS A 300 -2.45 -5.13 -11.78
N VAL A 301 -3.48 -5.54 -11.03
CA VAL A 301 -4.70 -6.08 -11.62
C VAL A 301 -5.46 -4.95 -12.31
N ASN A 302 -5.92 -5.16 -13.54
CA ASN A 302 -6.78 -4.24 -14.30
C ASN A 302 -8.23 -4.32 -13.79
N ILE A 303 -8.41 -3.88 -12.55
CA ILE A 303 -9.69 -3.81 -11.84
C ILE A 303 -10.72 -2.99 -12.62
N GLY A 304 -10.29 -1.93 -13.32
CA GLY A 304 -11.15 -1.09 -14.14
C GLY A 304 -11.80 -1.86 -15.30
N ALA A 305 -11.01 -2.67 -16.01
CA ALA A 305 -11.56 -3.51 -17.08
C ALA A 305 -12.50 -4.60 -16.54
N ILE A 306 -12.20 -5.17 -15.37
CA ILE A 306 -13.08 -6.13 -14.70
C ILE A 306 -14.41 -5.47 -14.29
N GLU A 307 -14.35 -4.30 -13.65
CA GLU A 307 -15.53 -3.52 -13.25
C GLU A 307 -16.39 -3.14 -14.46
N ARG A 308 -15.76 -2.67 -15.55
CA ARG A 308 -16.41 -2.38 -16.81
C ARG A 308 -17.12 -3.61 -17.38
N PHE A 309 -16.42 -4.73 -17.49
CA PHE A 309 -16.99 -5.98 -18.03
C PHE A 309 -18.21 -6.41 -17.22
N ILE A 310 -18.11 -6.40 -15.89
CA ILE A 310 -19.22 -6.76 -15.00
C ILE A 310 -20.40 -5.80 -15.21
N GLY A 311 -20.16 -4.49 -15.23
CA GLY A 311 -21.21 -3.49 -15.46
C GLY A 311 -21.87 -3.60 -16.83
N ASP A 312 -21.09 -3.91 -17.87
CA ASP A 312 -21.59 -4.09 -19.23
C ASP A 312 -22.44 -5.37 -19.37
N LYS A 313 -21.98 -6.49 -18.81
CA LYS A 313 -22.71 -7.78 -18.83
C LYS A 313 -23.93 -7.81 -17.92
N ALA A 314 -23.86 -7.19 -16.75
CA ALA A 314 -24.97 -7.17 -15.79
C ALA A 314 -25.96 -6.03 -16.05
N GLY A 315 -25.84 -5.35 -17.20
CA GLY A 315 -26.73 -4.30 -17.69
C GLY A 315 -28.21 -4.63 -17.54
N ASP A 316 -28.58 -5.89 -17.78
CA ASP A 316 -29.97 -6.36 -17.82
C ASP A 316 -30.52 -6.77 -16.45
N TYR A 317 -29.70 -6.75 -15.39
CA TYR A 317 -30.16 -7.09 -14.05
C TYR A 317 -31.05 -5.97 -13.49
N VAL A 318 -32.29 -6.32 -13.14
CA VAL A 318 -33.28 -5.41 -12.55
C VAL A 318 -33.43 -5.73 -11.06
N PHE A 319 -33.32 -4.70 -10.23
CA PHE A 319 -33.64 -4.79 -8.81
C PHE A 319 -35.09 -4.37 -8.59
N GLU A 320 -35.83 -5.19 -7.85
CA GLU A 320 -37.20 -4.85 -7.47
C GLU A 320 -37.21 -3.64 -6.52
N PRO A 321 -38.17 -2.71 -6.67
CA PRO A 321 -38.29 -1.55 -5.79
C PRO A 321 -38.63 -2.00 -4.36
N VAL A 322 -37.86 -1.51 -3.39
CA VAL A 322 -38.15 -1.74 -1.96
C VAL A 322 -39.48 -1.05 -1.60
N PRO A 323 -40.38 -1.67 -0.81
CA PRO A 323 -41.59 -1.01 -0.33
C PRO A 323 -41.29 0.27 0.47
N LEU A 324 -42.14 1.28 0.35
CA LEU A 324 -42.06 2.48 1.18
C LEU A 324 -42.51 2.14 2.60
N ILE A 325 -41.61 2.25 3.58
CA ILE A 325 -41.89 2.01 4.99
C ILE A 325 -41.82 3.29 5.83
N HIS A 326 -41.32 4.38 5.25
CA HIS A 326 -41.24 5.70 5.87
C HIS A 326 -42.18 6.69 5.19
N SER A 327 -42.77 7.59 5.98
CA SER A 327 -43.59 8.72 5.48
C SER A 327 -42.76 9.98 5.19
N ASP A 328 -41.54 10.05 5.73
CA ASP A 328 -40.63 11.18 5.55
C ASP A 328 -40.18 11.30 4.10
N ARG A 329 -40.54 12.41 3.45
CA ARG A 329 -40.16 12.67 2.06
C ARG A 329 -38.82 13.37 2.00
N ILE A 330 -37.98 12.95 1.06
CA ILE A 330 -36.65 13.51 0.87
C ILE A 330 -36.54 14.12 -0.52
N ALA A 331 -36.06 15.36 -0.60
CA ALA A 331 -35.74 16.02 -1.86
C ALA A 331 -34.23 16.03 -2.10
N ILE A 332 -33.83 15.80 -3.35
CA ILE A 332 -32.43 15.89 -3.76
C ILE A 332 -32.33 16.87 -4.93
N VAL A 333 -31.45 17.86 -4.83
CA VAL A 333 -31.22 18.86 -5.87
C VAL A 333 -29.94 18.52 -6.62
N GLY A 334 -30.08 18.06 -7.86
CA GLY A 334 -29.00 17.60 -8.75
C GLY A 334 -29.00 16.09 -8.95
N SER A 335 -28.97 15.65 -10.22
CA SER A 335 -28.92 14.24 -10.61
C SER A 335 -27.51 13.77 -11.01
N GLY A 336 -26.48 14.38 -10.43
CA GLY A 336 -25.11 13.90 -10.56
C GLY A 336 -24.87 12.57 -9.82
N PRO A 337 -23.66 12.01 -9.89
CA PRO A 337 -23.32 10.73 -9.26
C PRO A 337 -23.64 10.72 -7.76
N ALA A 338 -23.33 11.79 -7.02
CA ALA A 338 -23.66 11.91 -5.60
C ALA A 338 -25.17 11.90 -5.33
N GLY A 339 -25.93 12.73 -6.06
CA GLY A 339 -27.38 12.85 -5.87
C GLY A 339 -28.12 11.57 -6.20
N LEU A 340 -27.78 10.92 -7.32
CA LEU A 340 -28.39 9.64 -7.72
C LEU A 340 -28.01 8.49 -6.78
N THR A 341 -26.77 8.46 -6.29
CA THR A 341 -26.36 7.47 -5.29
C THR A 341 -27.14 7.66 -4.00
N ALA A 342 -27.19 8.88 -3.47
CA ALA A 342 -27.95 9.17 -2.26
C ALA A 342 -29.44 8.84 -2.43
N ALA A 343 -30.01 9.15 -3.60
CA ALA A 343 -31.39 8.83 -3.92
C ALA A 343 -31.65 7.33 -3.84
N LEU A 344 -30.80 6.53 -4.47
CA LEU A 344 -30.91 5.08 -4.46
C LEU A 344 -30.79 4.51 -3.05
N ARG A 345 -29.79 4.94 -2.26
CA ARG A 345 -29.59 4.43 -0.90
C ARG A 345 -30.78 4.72 -0.01
N LEU A 346 -31.29 5.94 -0.02
CA LEU A 346 -32.47 6.32 0.75
C LEU A 346 -33.74 5.62 0.25
N ARG A 347 -33.88 5.42 -1.06
CA ARG A 347 -35.00 4.66 -1.63
C ARG A 347 -34.98 3.19 -1.19
N ASN A 348 -33.79 2.59 -1.13
CA ASN A 348 -33.58 1.21 -0.63
C ASN A 348 -33.79 1.08 0.88
N MET A 349 -33.64 2.17 1.63
CA MET A 349 -34.04 2.25 3.05
C MET A 349 -35.57 2.43 3.21
N GLY A 350 -36.31 2.62 2.11
CA GLY A 350 -37.77 2.69 2.09
C GLY A 350 -38.35 4.11 2.28
N TYR A 351 -37.56 5.15 2.03
CA TYR A 351 -38.04 6.54 1.96
C TYR A 351 -38.59 6.88 0.56
N PRO A 352 -39.64 7.71 0.46
CA PRO A 352 -40.02 8.37 -0.79
C PRO A 352 -39.01 9.48 -1.12
N VAL A 353 -38.41 9.39 -2.32
CA VAL A 353 -37.33 10.30 -2.78
C VAL A 353 -37.68 10.90 -4.13
N THR A 354 -37.53 12.23 -4.23
CA THR A 354 -37.68 12.98 -5.48
C THR A 354 -36.38 13.75 -5.78
N VAL A 355 -35.83 13.55 -6.99
CA VAL A 355 -34.63 14.22 -7.49
C VAL A 355 -35.04 15.33 -8.46
N TYR A 356 -34.54 16.55 -8.25
CA TYR A 356 -34.74 17.70 -9.12
C TYR A 356 -33.49 17.95 -9.95
N GLU A 357 -33.62 17.89 -11.27
CA GLU A 357 -32.52 18.11 -12.21
C GLU A 357 -32.79 19.32 -13.09
N ALA A 358 -31.84 20.25 -13.16
CA ALA A 358 -31.95 21.47 -13.96
C ALA A 358 -31.85 21.21 -15.47
N LEU A 359 -31.07 20.22 -15.88
CA LEU A 359 -30.86 19.84 -17.27
C LEU A 359 -32.04 19.02 -17.83
N PRO A 360 -32.18 18.93 -19.16
CA PRO A 360 -33.25 18.14 -19.80
C PRO A 360 -33.17 16.63 -19.56
N LYS A 361 -32.00 16.11 -19.15
CA LYS A 361 -31.75 14.69 -18.87
C LYS A 361 -30.89 14.54 -17.62
N ALA A 362 -31.11 13.44 -16.89
CA ALA A 362 -30.39 13.12 -15.66
C ALA A 362 -28.94 12.66 -15.90
N GLY A 363 -28.06 12.83 -14.91
CA GLY A 363 -26.67 12.34 -14.92
C GLY A 363 -25.62 13.40 -14.61
N GLY A 364 -26.00 14.67 -14.47
CA GLY A 364 -25.10 15.77 -14.10
C GLY A 364 -23.83 15.82 -14.96
N MET A 365 -22.66 15.97 -14.31
CA MET A 365 -21.36 16.07 -14.99
C MET A 365 -20.98 14.80 -15.78
N MET A 366 -21.50 13.62 -15.43
CA MET A 366 -21.27 12.41 -16.24
C MET A 366 -21.88 12.57 -17.64
N ARG A 367 -23.01 13.28 -17.76
CA ARG A 367 -23.65 13.59 -19.04
C ARG A 367 -23.07 14.84 -19.69
N SER A 368 -22.95 15.92 -18.93
CA SER A 368 -22.64 17.23 -19.49
C SER A 368 -21.16 17.47 -19.68
N GLY A 369 -20.30 16.84 -18.86
CA GLY A 369 -18.86 17.11 -18.82
C GLY A 369 -18.01 16.05 -19.52
N ILE A 370 -18.36 14.77 -19.42
CA ILE A 370 -17.54 13.70 -19.99
C ILE A 370 -17.88 13.52 -21.48
N PRO A 371 -16.90 13.55 -22.40
CA PRO A 371 -17.15 13.34 -23.83
C PRO A 371 -17.71 11.95 -24.16
N THR A 372 -18.53 11.86 -25.20
CA THR A 372 -19.21 10.60 -25.59
C THR A 372 -18.26 9.47 -26.01
N PHE A 373 -17.09 9.80 -26.56
CA PHE A 373 -16.05 8.81 -26.90
C PHE A 373 -15.38 8.19 -25.67
N ARG A 374 -15.60 8.75 -24.48
CA ARG A 374 -15.16 8.17 -23.20
C ARG A 374 -16.32 7.52 -22.46
N LEU A 375 -17.48 8.16 -22.47
CA LEU A 375 -18.67 7.67 -21.81
C LEU A 375 -19.88 7.72 -22.75
N PRO A 376 -20.25 6.57 -23.35
CA PRO A 376 -21.40 6.49 -24.25
C PRO A 376 -22.72 6.85 -23.53
N PRO A 377 -23.61 7.65 -24.16
CA PRO A 377 -24.88 8.06 -23.54
C PRO A 377 -25.83 6.90 -23.22
N ASP A 378 -25.80 5.82 -24.00
CA ASP A 378 -26.64 4.62 -23.79
C ASP A 378 -26.24 3.85 -22.53
N VAL A 379 -24.94 3.76 -22.23
CA VAL A 379 -24.43 3.19 -20.98
C VAL A 379 -24.95 3.99 -19.78
N LEU A 380 -24.89 5.32 -19.88
CA LEU A 380 -25.38 6.23 -18.85
C LEU A 380 -26.90 6.11 -18.67
N ASP A 381 -27.66 6.13 -19.77
CA ASP A 381 -29.13 6.00 -19.76
C ASP A 381 -29.56 4.68 -19.13
N ARG A 382 -28.86 3.57 -19.41
CA ARG A 382 -29.12 2.25 -18.84
C ARG A 382 -28.93 2.21 -17.32
N GLU A 383 -27.82 2.71 -16.80
CA GLU A 383 -27.55 2.66 -15.36
C GLU A 383 -28.44 3.62 -14.55
N ILE A 384 -28.76 4.79 -15.11
CA ILE A 384 -29.74 5.72 -14.50
C ILE A 384 -31.15 5.12 -14.53
N GLY A 385 -31.57 4.52 -15.64
CA GLY A 385 -32.88 3.87 -15.75
C GLY A 385 -33.07 2.76 -14.71
N ARG A 386 -32.02 2.04 -14.34
CA ARG A 386 -32.06 1.05 -13.25
C ARG A 386 -32.39 1.69 -11.89
N ILE A 387 -31.94 2.91 -11.65
CA ILE A 387 -32.26 3.66 -10.42
C ILE A 387 -33.73 4.09 -10.43
N GLU A 388 -34.24 4.56 -11.57
CA GLU A 388 -35.66 4.91 -11.74
C GLU A 388 -36.58 3.70 -11.54
N LEU A 389 -36.21 2.53 -12.06
CA LEU A 389 -36.95 1.27 -11.88
C LEU A 389 -37.07 0.83 -10.41
N GLN A 390 -36.13 1.23 -9.54
CA GLN A 390 -36.21 1.00 -8.09
C GLN A 390 -37.11 2.02 -7.36
N GLY A 391 -37.75 2.92 -8.11
CA GLY A 391 -38.76 3.85 -7.61
C GLY A 391 -38.22 5.19 -7.15
N VAL A 392 -37.04 5.60 -7.62
CA VAL A 392 -36.57 6.99 -7.50
C VAL A 392 -37.27 7.84 -8.55
N GLU A 393 -37.92 8.93 -8.13
CA GLU A 393 -38.56 9.87 -9.06
C GLU A 393 -37.55 10.95 -9.48
N ILE A 394 -37.33 11.13 -10.79
CA ILE A 394 -36.42 12.16 -11.30
C ILE A 394 -37.20 13.18 -12.15
N LEU A 395 -37.17 14.44 -11.72
CA LEU A 395 -37.82 15.56 -12.38
C LEU A 395 -36.79 16.42 -13.10
N THR A 396 -36.65 16.20 -14.41
CA THR A 396 -35.73 16.94 -15.29
C THR A 396 -36.29 18.30 -15.72
N GLY A 397 -35.41 19.21 -16.15
CA GLY A 397 -35.75 20.58 -16.56
C GLY A 397 -36.28 21.46 -15.43
N LYS A 398 -36.09 21.07 -14.17
CA LYS A 398 -36.54 21.80 -12.97
C LYS A 398 -35.35 22.28 -12.15
N LYS A 399 -34.96 23.53 -12.36
CA LYS A 399 -34.00 24.23 -11.50
C LYS A 399 -34.75 24.76 -10.27
N VAL A 400 -34.30 24.39 -9.07
CA VAL A 400 -34.97 24.74 -7.80
C VAL A 400 -33.97 25.22 -6.76
N THR A 401 -34.47 25.96 -5.77
CA THR A 401 -33.70 26.39 -4.59
C THR A 401 -34.11 25.63 -3.33
N VAL A 402 -33.24 25.60 -2.32
CA VAL A 402 -33.56 25.05 -1.00
C VAL A 402 -34.78 25.74 -0.38
N SER A 403 -34.93 27.06 -0.57
CA SER A 403 -36.04 27.85 -0.04
C SER A 403 -37.39 27.48 -0.66
N GLU A 404 -37.42 27.06 -1.92
CA GLU A 404 -38.64 26.60 -2.59
C GLU A 404 -39.11 25.24 -2.08
N LEU A 405 -38.19 24.42 -1.57
CA LEU A 405 -38.45 23.09 -1.05
C LEU A 405 -38.70 23.06 0.46
N ASP A 406 -38.39 24.16 1.16
CA ASP A 406 -38.51 24.27 2.62
C ASP A 406 -39.94 23.97 3.11
N GLY A 407 -40.03 23.16 4.17
CA GLY A 407 -41.30 22.75 4.78
C GLY A 407 -42.10 21.71 3.99
N SER A 408 -41.72 21.37 2.75
CA SER A 408 -42.39 20.33 1.95
C SER A 408 -41.79 18.94 2.13
N TYR A 409 -40.56 18.88 2.63
CA TYR A 409 -39.75 17.68 2.79
C TYR A 409 -39.18 17.59 4.21
N SER A 410 -38.94 16.36 4.67
CA SER A 410 -38.31 16.08 5.96
C SER A 410 -36.80 16.32 5.94
N ALA A 411 -36.16 16.20 4.76
CA ALA A 411 -34.76 16.56 4.53
C ALA A 411 -34.51 16.96 3.08
N ILE A 412 -33.50 17.82 2.85
CA ILE A 412 -33.04 18.23 1.53
C ILE A 412 -31.55 17.90 1.38
N ILE A 413 -31.18 17.23 0.30
CA ILE A 413 -29.78 17.03 -0.10
C ILE A 413 -29.49 17.91 -1.30
N THR A 414 -28.47 18.75 -1.21
CA THR A 414 -27.95 19.51 -2.36
C THR A 414 -26.72 18.80 -2.91
N ALA A 415 -26.76 18.49 -4.20
CA ALA A 415 -25.74 17.75 -4.95
C ALA A 415 -25.57 18.34 -6.36
N VAL A 416 -25.60 19.68 -6.45
CA VAL A 416 -25.53 20.43 -7.72
C VAL A 416 -24.13 20.40 -8.36
N GLY A 417 -23.13 19.90 -7.64
CA GLY A 417 -21.74 19.81 -8.07
C GLY A 417 -21.08 21.17 -8.26
N SER A 418 -19.86 21.16 -8.78
CA SER A 418 -19.08 22.35 -9.12
C SER A 418 -18.99 22.46 -10.64
N HIS A 419 -19.83 23.29 -11.25
CA HIS A 419 -19.98 23.34 -12.71
C HIS A 419 -19.98 24.76 -13.29
N ILE A 420 -19.73 25.77 -12.46
CA ILE A 420 -19.54 27.15 -12.89
C ILE A 420 -18.04 27.38 -13.11
N GLY A 421 -17.66 27.65 -14.35
CA GLY A 421 -16.27 27.89 -14.74
C GLY A 421 -15.68 29.20 -14.19
N SER A 422 -14.36 29.21 -14.03
CA SER A 422 -13.62 30.42 -13.68
C SER A 422 -13.12 31.16 -14.93
N GLY A 423 -13.37 32.47 -15.00
CA GLY A 423 -12.83 33.35 -16.04
C GLY A 423 -11.33 33.63 -15.85
N LEU A 424 -10.65 34.00 -16.94
CA LEU A 424 -9.21 34.32 -16.94
C LEU A 424 -8.90 35.68 -16.32
N ARG A 425 -9.83 36.65 -16.38
CA ARG A 425 -9.68 38.02 -15.89
C ARG A 425 -8.51 38.76 -16.52
N LEU A 426 -8.34 38.61 -17.84
CA LEU A 426 -7.23 39.20 -18.60
C LEU A 426 -7.67 40.36 -19.50
N GLY A 427 -8.98 40.68 -19.53
CA GLY A 427 -9.55 41.66 -20.44
C GLY A 427 -9.95 41.02 -21.77
N ASN A 428 -10.98 41.54 -22.43
CA ASN A 428 -11.59 40.90 -23.61
C ASN A 428 -12.11 39.47 -23.33
N ASP A 429 -12.43 39.16 -22.06
CA ASP A 429 -12.87 37.84 -21.58
C ASP A 429 -14.16 37.37 -22.26
N GLU A 430 -14.95 38.25 -22.88
CA GLU A 430 -16.12 37.90 -23.70
C GLU A 430 -15.79 37.02 -24.91
N HIS A 431 -14.52 36.95 -25.29
CA HIS A 431 -14.01 36.09 -26.36
C HIS A 431 -13.50 34.73 -25.86
N VAL A 432 -13.48 34.50 -24.54
CA VAL A 432 -13.03 33.27 -23.92
C VAL A 432 -14.23 32.37 -23.64
N THR A 433 -14.16 31.12 -24.10
CA THR A 433 -15.21 30.13 -23.85
C THR A 433 -14.89 29.32 -22.60
N ASP A 434 -15.85 29.12 -21.71
CA ASP A 434 -15.71 28.19 -20.59
C ASP A 434 -15.71 26.74 -21.07
N GLY A 435 -14.78 25.92 -20.58
CA GLY A 435 -14.60 24.53 -20.97
C GLY A 435 -15.80 23.63 -20.63
N ILE A 436 -16.45 23.86 -19.48
CA ILE A 436 -17.64 23.08 -19.10
C ILE A 436 -18.82 23.45 -20.00
N ALA A 437 -19.03 24.76 -20.22
CA ALA A 437 -20.06 25.24 -21.13
C ALA A 437 -19.85 24.70 -22.55
N PHE A 438 -18.59 24.64 -23.01
CA PHE A 438 -18.22 24.05 -24.29
C PHE A 438 -18.57 22.56 -24.37
N LEU A 439 -18.12 21.75 -23.42
CA LEU A 439 -18.41 20.30 -23.39
C LEU A 439 -19.91 20.04 -23.26
N ARG A 440 -20.60 20.80 -22.42
CA ARG A 440 -22.06 20.70 -22.23
C ARG A 440 -22.82 20.95 -23.53
N ALA A 441 -22.47 22.00 -24.27
CA ALA A 441 -23.14 22.31 -25.52
C ALA A 441 -22.88 21.26 -26.62
N ILE A 442 -21.75 20.55 -26.57
CA ILE A 442 -21.48 19.42 -27.48
C ILE A 442 -22.30 18.21 -27.06
N ASN A 443 -22.23 17.82 -25.79
CA ASN A 443 -22.85 16.60 -25.27
C ASN A 443 -24.38 16.66 -25.20
N ILE A 444 -24.96 17.83 -24.93
CA ILE A 444 -26.41 18.00 -24.77
C ILE A 444 -27.04 18.57 -26.04
N ASP A 445 -26.48 19.66 -26.58
CA ASP A 445 -27.10 20.36 -27.71
C ASP A 445 -26.63 19.84 -29.08
N GLY A 446 -25.60 18.98 -29.12
CA GLY A 446 -24.99 18.51 -30.37
C GLY A 446 -24.31 19.62 -31.19
N LYS A 447 -24.06 20.78 -30.58
CA LYS A 447 -23.50 21.95 -31.27
C LYS A 447 -22.00 21.81 -31.41
N ARG A 448 -21.46 22.18 -32.58
CA ARG A 448 -20.00 22.26 -32.81
C ARG A 448 -19.33 23.49 -32.14
N ASN A 449 -20.12 24.32 -31.45
CA ASN A 449 -19.70 25.56 -30.79
C ASN A 449 -18.81 26.52 -31.62
N GLY A 450 -18.92 26.44 -32.96
CA GLY A 450 -18.19 27.32 -33.87
C GLY A 450 -16.70 26.99 -34.05
N ILE A 451 -16.22 25.80 -33.68
CA ILE A 451 -14.88 25.33 -34.06
C ILE A 451 -14.88 24.95 -35.54
N ALA A 452 -14.12 25.69 -36.34
CA ALA A 452 -13.88 25.39 -37.74
C ALA A 452 -12.67 24.48 -37.93
N ARG A 453 -12.64 23.79 -39.08
CA ARG A 453 -11.54 22.88 -39.41
C ARG A 453 -10.26 23.68 -39.60
N GLY A 454 -9.24 23.34 -38.81
CA GLY A 454 -7.94 24.00 -38.84
C GLY A 454 -7.75 25.12 -37.82
N ASP A 455 -8.80 25.50 -37.08
CA ASP A 455 -8.73 26.52 -36.03
C ASP A 455 -7.65 26.18 -35.01
N HIS A 456 -6.79 27.15 -34.70
CA HIS A 456 -5.83 27.09 -33.60
C HIS A 456 -6.54 27.44 -32.29
N VAL A 457 -6.54 26.51 -31.33
CA VAL A 457 -7.30 26.65 -30.09
C VAL A 457 -6.38 26.58 -28.88
N ALA A 458 -6.30 27.65 -28.09
CA ALA A 458 -5.62 27.62 -26.80
C ALA A 458 -6.55 27.05 -25.72
N VAL A 459 -6.13 25.96 -25.08
CA VAL A 459 -6.82 25.36 -23.93
C VAL A 459 -6.04 25.69 -22.67
N ILE A 460 -6.59 26.51 -21.78
CA ILE A 460 -5.89 26.99 -20.59
C ILE A 460 -6.31 26.16 -19.38
N GLY A 461 -5.41 25.34 -18.84
CA GLY A 461 -5.70 24.48 -17.68
C GLY A 461 -4.90 23.18 -17.71
N GLY A 462 -5.06 22.37 -16.67
CA GLY A 462 -4.36 21.07 -16.55
C GLY A 462 -5.15 19.95 -15.88
N GLY A 463 -6.45 20.15 -15.63
CA GLY A 463 -7.34 19.10 -15.10
C GLY A 463 -7.99 18.27 -16.20
N ASN A 464 -8.81 17.28 -15.79
CA ASN A 464 -9.53 16.40 -16.70
C ASN A 464 -10.33 17.18 -17.75
N THR A 465 -10.99 18.27 -17.35
CA THR A 465 -11.71 19.16 -18.28
C THR A 465 -10.82 19.72 -19.39
N ALA A 466 -9.57 20.09 -19.12
CA ALA A 466 -8.66 20.60 -20.14
C ALA A 466 -8.31 19.51 -21.17
N VAL A 467 -8.08 18.29 -20.69
CA VAL A 467 -7.78 17.13 -21.54
C VAL A 467 -8.98 16.76 -22.41
N ASP A 468 -10.18 16.68 -21.81
CA ASP A 468 -11.42 16.38 -22.51
C ASP A 468 -11.78 17.45 -23.56
N VAL A 469 -11.61 18.74 -23.22
CA VAL A 469 -11.77 19.85 -24.17
C VAL A 469 -10.82 19.67 -25.35
N ALA A 470 -9.52 19.45 -25.10
CA ALA A 470 -8.55 19.33 -26.18
C ALA A 470 -8.84 18.14 -27.11
N ARG A 471 -9.12 16.96 -26.55
CA ARG A 471 -9.47 15.77 -27.33
C ARG A 471 -10.77 15.94 -28.12
N THR A 472 -11.72 16.70 -27.58
CA THR A 472 -12.95 17.07 -28.27
C THR A 472 -12.70 18.05 -29.42
N VAL A 473 -11.85 19.06 -29.21
CA VAL A 473 -11.44 20.01 -30.27
C VAL A 473 -10.76 19.29 -31.43
N LEU A 474 -9.88 18.32 -31.15
CA LEU A 474 -9.28 17.47 -32.20
C LEU A 474 -10.35 16.78 -33.06
N ARG A 475 -11.36 16.19 -32.43
CA ARG A 475 -12.47 15.51 -33.12
C ARG A 475 -13.36 16.46 -33.91
N LEU A 476 -13.45 17.73 -33.51
CA LEU A 476 -14.12 18.76 -34.30
C LEU A 476 -13.28 19.27 -35.48
N GLY A 477 -12.00 18.88 -35.56
CA GLY A 477 -11.06 19.26 -36.62
C GLY A 477 -10.22 20.49 -36.31
N GLY A 478 -10.26 20.98 -35.08
CA GLY A 478 -9.37 22.04 -34.60
C GLY A 478 -7.99 21.51 -34.23
N LYS A 479 -7.07 22.44 -33.92
CA LYS A 479 -5.69 22.20 -33.50
C LYS A 479 -5.50 22.75 -32.08
N PRO A 480 -5.80 21.95 -31.04
CA PRO A 480 -5.70 22.39 -29.67
C PRO A 480 -4.25 22.37 -29.18
N VAL A 481 -3.90 23.33 -28.32
CA VAL A 481 -2.68 23.30 -27.49
C VAL A 481 -3.09 23.51 -26.04
N ILE A 482 -2.71 22.60 -25.15
CA ILE A 482 -2.94 22.76 -23.72
C ILE A 482 -1.81 23.59 -23.13
N TYR A 483 -2.14 24.72 -22.49
CA TYR A 483 -1.19 25.53 -21.73
C TYR A 483 -1.40 25.30 -20.24
N TYR A 484 -0.36 24.80 -19.58
CA TYR A 484 -0.38 24.51 -18.15
C TYR A 484 0.74 25.24 -17.41
N ARG A 485 0.37 25.96 -16.35
CA ARG A 485 1.31 26.80 -15.60
C ARG A 485 2.31 26.05 -14.72
N ARG A 486 2.18 24.74 -14.54
CA ARG A 486 3.09 23.90 -13.74
C ARG A 486 3.72 22.80 -14.62
N THR A 487 4.52 21.93 -14.01
CA THR A 487 5.08 20.76 -14.71
C THR A 487 4.06 19.63 -14.79
N ARG A 488 4.41 18.61 -15.56
CA ARG A 488 3.66 17.38 -15.70
C ARG A 488 3.35 16.69 -14.36
N ASN A 489 4.28 16.72 -13.40
CA ASN A 489 4.13 16.04 -12.11
C ASN A 489 3.03 16.66 -11.22
N GLU A 490 2.77 17.95 -11.38
CA GLU A 490 1.70 18.64 -10.65
C GLU A 490 0.40 18.75 -11.47
N MET A 491 0.31 18.11 -12.63
CA MET A 491 -0.89 18.14 -13.46
C MET A 491 -2.00 17.32 -12.79
N PRO A 492 -3.17 17.91 -12.46
CA PRO A 492 -4.23 17.20 -11.75
C PRO A 492 -5.02 16.22 -12.62
N ALA A 493 -4.87 16.26 -13.95
CA ALA A 493 -5.53 15.31 -14.83
C ALA A 493 -5.02 13.87 -14.62
N ILE A 494 -5.90 12.90 -14.89
CA ILE A 494 -5.56 11.48 -14.80
C ILE A 494 -4.42 11.17 -15.79
N ALA A 495 -3.36 10.54 -15.29
CA ALA A 495 -2.11 10.39 -16.04
C ALA A 495 -2.28 9.59 -17.34
N GLU A 496 -3.09 8.54 -17.30
CA GLU A 496 -3.46 7.73 -18.46
C GLU A 496 -4.16 8.57 -19.55
N GLU A 497 -5.04 9.50 -19.17
CA GLU A 497 -5.74 10.38 -20.13
C GLU A 497 -4.83 11.41 -20.77
N VAL A 498 -3.86 11.93 -20.00
CA VAL A 498 -2.84 12.84 -20.53
C VAL A 498 -2.01 12.12 -21.59
N GLU A 499 -1.60 10.89 -21.33
CA GLU A 499 -0.87 10.06 -22.29
C GLU A 499 -1.70 9.75 -23.54
N GLU A 500 -2.99 9.45 -23.39
CA GLU A 500 -3.90 9.28 -24.53
C GLU A 500 -4.02 10.55 -25.37
N ALA A 501 -4.19 11.72 -24.74
CA ALA A 501 -4.28 12.98 -25.46
C ALA A 501 -2.99 13.28 -26.25
N MET A 502 -1.83 13.02 -25.65
CA MET A 502 -0.54 13.18 -26.33
C MET A 502 -0.40 12.21 -27.51
N LYS A 503 -0.85 10.95 -27.37
CA LYS A 503 -0.87 9.95 -28.46
C LYS A 503 -1.80 10.34 -29.60
N GLU A 504 -2.94 10.99 -29.30
CA GLU A 504 -3.85 11.57 -30.29
C GLU A 504 -3.28 12.84 -30.97
N GLY A 505 -2.13 13.33 -30.52
CA GLY A 505 -1.44 14.48 -31.11
C GLY A 505 -1.78 15.83 -30.47
N VAL A 506 -2.29 15.85 -29.23
CA VAL A 506 -2.47 17.10 -28.45
C VAL A 506 -1.13 17.55 -27.87
N PRO A 507 -0.55 18.68 -28.31
CA PRO A 507 0.61 19.28 -27.65
C PRO A 507 0.23 19.89 -26.30
N ILE A 508 1.14 19.73 -25.32
CA ILE A 508 1.02 20.31 -23.98
C ILE A 508 2.25 21.19 -23.71
N GLU A 509 2.01 22.49 -23.57
CA GLU A 509 3.00 23.49 -23.18
C GLU A 509 2.98 23.69 -21.67
N PHE A 510 3.93 23.05 -20.99
CA PHE A 510 4.13 23.20 -19.55
C PHE A 510 4.78 24.54 -19.21
N LEU A 511 4.73 24.89 -17.91
CA LEU A 511 5.37 26.09 -17.37
C LEU A 511 5.02 27.36 -18.15
N THR A 512 3.78 27.47 -18.59
CA THR A 512 3.31 28.58 -19.41
C THR A 512 1.93 29.01 -18.95
N ALA A 513 1.73 30.30 -18.71
CA ALA A 513 0.42 30.84 -18.34
C ALA A 513 0.13 32.14 -19.10
N PRO A 514 -1.15 32.42 -19.39
CA PRO A 514 -1.53 33.68 -20.00
C PRO A 514 -1.53 34.82 -18.98
N VAL A 515 -1.07 36.00 -19.41
CA VAL A 515 -1.00 37.23 -18.61
C VAL A 515 -1.66 38.44 -19.29
N GLY A 516 -2.05 38.32 -20.56
CA GLY A 516 -2.79 39.35 -21.28
C GLY A 516 -3.54 38.78 -22.49
N LEU A 517 -4.60 39.47 -22.91
CA LEU A 517 -5.43 39.08 -24.05
C LEU A 517 -5.84 40.31 -24.86
N ASP A 518 -5.39 40.36 -26.11
CA ASP A 518 -5.67 41.43 -27.06
C ASP A 518 -6.33 40.92 -28.33
N LYS A 519 -6.96 41.83 -29.09
CA LYS A 519 -7.48 41.52 -30.43
C LYS A 519 -6.34 41.56 -31.43
N GLY A 520 -6.09 40.41 -32.07
CA GLY A 520 -5.08 40.27 -33.10
C GLY A 520 -5.58 40.71 -34.49
N THR A 521 -4.73 40.46 -35.49
CA THR A 521 -5.07 40.75 -36.90
C THR A 521 -6.07 39.74 -37.46
N ASN A 522 -6.89 40.16 -38.42
CA ASN A 522 -7.85 39.29 -39.12
C ASN A 522 -8.87 38.55 -38.23
N GLY A 523 -9.18 39.08 -37.04
CA GLY A 523 -10.16 38.50 -36.12
C GLY A 523 -9.62 37.41 -35.20
N GLN A 524 -8.31 37.17 -35.20
CA GLN A 524 -7.63 36.30 -34.24
C GLN A 524 -7.47 36.98 -32.88
N LEU A 525 -7.15 36.20 -31.85
CA LEU A 525 -6.90 36.64 -30.48
C LEU A 525 -5.41 36.48 -30.18
N ASP A 526 -4.76 37.55 -29.76
CA ASP A 526 -3.35 37.57 -29.39
C ASP A 526 -3.23 37.41 -27.88
N MET A 527 -2.74 36.24 -27.45
CA MET A 527 -2.49 35.94 -26.04
C MET A 527 -1.06 36.26 -25.66
N THR A 528 -0.87 37.15 -24.69
CA THR A 528 0.44 37.33 -24.06
C THR A 528 0.63 36.22 -23.03
N MET A 529 1.57 35.31 -23.31
CA MET A 529 1.96 34.18 -22.48
C MET A 529 3.25 34.52 -21.74
N GLN A 530 3.40 34.02 -20.51
CA GLN A 530 4.61 34.18 -19.71
C GLN A 530 5.12 32.80 -19.28
N ARG A 531 6.44 32.60 -19.29
CA ARG A 531 7.05 31.38 -18.76
C ARG A 531 7.01 31.39 -17.23
N MET A 532 6.87 30.20 -16.68
CA MET A 532 6.82 29.94 -15.24
C MET A 532 8.02 29.10 -14.83
N GLU A 533 8.45 29.26 -13.59
CA GLU A 533 9.34 28.32 -12.90
C GLU A 533 8.67 27.80 -11.63
N MET A 534 9.17 26.69 -11.09
CA MET A 534 8.58 26.08 -9.90
C MET A 534 9.23 26.65 -8.65
N GLY A 535 8.47 27.38 -7.85
CA GLY A 535 8.84 27.79 -6.50
C GLY A 535 8.58 26.71 -5.46
N GLU A 536 8.49 27.14 -4.21
CA GLU A 536 8.20 26.29 -3.06
C GLU A 536 6.79 25.66 -3.13
N PRO A 537 6.58 24.47 -2.53
CA PRO A 537 5.26 23.88 -2.32
C PRO A 537 4.25 24.83 -1.65
N ASP A 538 3.00 24.79 -2.11
CA ASP A 538 1.85 25.38 -1.43
C ASP A 538 1.33 24.48 -0.29
N GLU A 539 0.27 24.92 0.39
CA GLU A 539 -0.36 24.18 1.50
C GLU A 539 -0.91 22.80 1.08
N SER A 540 -1.17 22.60 -0.22
CA SER A 540 -1.56 21.29 -0.77
C SER A 540 -0.36 20.40 -1.10
N GLY A 541 0.87 20.86 -0.84
CA GLY A 541 2.12 20.18 -1.19
C GLY A 541 2.53 20.37 -2.66
N ARG A 542 1.76 21.12 -3.46
CA ARG A 542 2.05 21.34 -4.89
C ARG A 542 2.94 22.55 -5.06
N ARG A 543 4.02 22.43 -5.82
CA ARG A 543 4.93 23.55 -6.09
C ARG A 543 4.18 24.72 -6.77
N ARG A 544 4.46 25.93 -6.30
CA ARG A 544 3.84 27.17 -6.81
C ARG A 544 4.50 27.57 -8.13
N PRO A 545 3.73 27.96 -9.16
CA PRO A 545 4.30 28.57 -10.35
C PRO A 545 4.71 30.01 -10.03
N VAL A 546 5.93 30.39 -10.42
CA VAL A 546 6.49 31.74 -10.26
C VAL A 546 6.78 32.31 -11.65
N PRO A 547 6.27 33.52 -11.98
CA PRO A 547 6.58 34.20 -13.23
C PRO A 547 8.08 34.38 -13.48
N VAL A 548 8.54 34.08 -14.69
CA VAL A 548 9.88 34.45 -15.15
C VAL A 548 9.80 35.81 -15.83
N GLU A 549 10.37 36.85 -15.21
CA GLU A 549 10.35 38.21 -15.75
C GLU A 549 11.07 38.29 -17.11
N GLY A 550 10.49 39.02 -18.07
CA GLY A 550 11.08 39.22 -19.40
C GLY A 550 10.93 38.02 -20.35
N SER A 551 10.12 37.02 -19.97
CA SER A 551 9.85 35.82 -20.76
C SER A 551 8.55 35.88 -21.57
N GLU A 552 7.95 37.06 -21.66
CA GLU A 552 6.67 37.26 -22.33
C GLU A 552 6.76 36.96 -23.83
N MET A 553 5.81 36.20 -24.34
CA MET A 553 5.68 35.84 -25.75
C MET A 553 4.23 35.93 -26.19
N THR A 554 3.99 36.37 -27.43
CA THR A 554 2.64 36.44 -28.00
C THR A 554 2.31 35.18 -28.77
N VAL A 555 1.14 34.61 -28.52
CA VAL A 555 0.57 33.47 -29.24
C VAL A 555 -0.76 33.90 -29.85
N SER A 556 -0.85 33.90 -31.18
CA SER A 556 -2.09 34.19 -31.90
C SER A 556 -2.91 32.90 -32.08
N VAL A 557 -4.18 32.93 -31.67
CA VAL A 557 -5.12 31.80 -31.77
C VAL A 557 -6.48 32.25 -32.28
N ASP A 558 -7.22 31.34 -32.89
CA ASP A 558 -8.57 31.61 -33.37
C ASP A 558 -9.60 31.51 -32.23
N ARG A 559 -9.33 30.67 -31.23
CA ARG A 559 -10.22 30.43 -30.08
C ARG A 559 -9.44 30.20 -28.78
N ILE A 560 -10.06 30.58 -27.67
CA ILE A 560 -9.55 30.35 -26.32
C ILE A 560 -10.62 29.63 -25.50
N ILE A 561 -10.24 28.51 -24.88
CA ILE A 561 -11.10 27.74 -23.98
C ILE A 561 -10.43 27.64 -22.61
N THR A 562 -11.11 28.05 -21.55
CA THR A 562 -10.59 28.03 -20.18
C THR A 562 -11.08 26.81 -19.39
N ALA A 563 -10.19 26.21 -18.60
CA ALA A 563 -10.43 25.06 -17.74
C ALA A 563 -9.61 25.18 -16.43
N ILE A 564 -9.62 26.37 -15.81
CA ILE A 564 -8.75 26.71 -14.67
C ILE A 564 -9.41 26.60 -13.28
N GLY A 565 -10.65 26.11 -13.19
CA GLY A 565 -11.34 25.91 -11.91
C GLY A 565 -12.86 25.93 -12.06
N GLN A 566 -13.54 25.32 -11.09
CA GLN A 566 -14.98 25.13 -11.09
C GLN A 566 -15.54 25.50 -9.71
N TRP A 567 -16.74 26.08 -9.69
CA TRP A 567 -17.44 26.48 -8.47
C TRP A 567 -18.88 25.95 -8.46
N PRO A 568 -19.47 25.74 -7.27
CA PRO A 568 -20.89 25.44 -7.14
C PRO A 568 -21.76 26.57 -7.67
N ASP A 569 -22.95 26.21 -8.18
CA ASP A 569 -23.99 27.18 -8.53
C ASP A 569 -24.67 27.68 -7.25
N ASP A 570 -24.49 28.97 -6.94
CA ASP A 570 -25.04 29.62 -5.75
C ASP A 570 -26.57 29.80 -5.80
N HIS A 571 -27.18 29.58 -6.96
CA HIS A 571 -28.63 29.59 -7.14
C HIS A 571 -29.34 28.66 -6.16
N VAL A 572 -28.76 27.49 -5.85
CA VAL A 572 -29.37 26.51 -4.94
C VAL A 572 -29.65 27.10 -3.55
N PHE A 573 -28.86 28.10 -3.13
CA PHE A 573 -28.99 28.84 -1.89
C PHE A 573 -29.54 30.26 -2.07
N SER A 574 -30.29 30.51 -3.15
CA SER A 574 -30.85 31.84 -3.48
C SER A 574 -29.78 32.93 -3.61
N GLY A 575 -28.62 32.61 -4.18
CA GLY A 575 -27.50 33.54 -4.38
C GLY A 575 -26.67 33.80 -3.12
N LYS A 576 -26.90 33.07 -2.02
CA LYS A 576 -26.04 33.10 -0.84
C LYS A 576 -24.77 32.29 -1.12
N ASN A 577 -23.61 32.92 -0.91
CA ASN A 577 -22.34 32.22 -0.97
C ASN A 577 -22.15 31.41 0.32
N ILE A 578 -22.35 30.10 0.24
CA ILE A 578 -22.20 29.16 1.35
C ILE A 578 -21.00 28.28 1.08
N ALA A 579 -20.03 28.30 1.99
CA ALA A 579 -18.94 27.33 2.00
C ALA A 579 -19.49 25.98 2.48
N ALA A 580 -20.02 25.19 1.55
CA ALA A 580 -20.61 23.89 1.85
C ALA A 580 -19.51 22.86 2.18
N GLY A 581 -19.54 22.33 3.40
CA GLY A 581 -18.85 21.09 3.75
C GLY A 581 -19.73 19.87 3.44
N GLN A 582 -19.14 18.67 3.41
CA GLN A 582 -19.92 17.45 3.26
C GLN A 582 -20.80 17.22 4.50
N GLY A 583 -22.04 16.80 4.28
CA GLY A 583 -22.99 16.50 5.35
C GLY A 583 -23.88 17.68 5.72
N ARG A 584 -24.40 17.69 6.95
CA ARG A 584 -25.36 18.70 7.43
C ARG A 584 -24.76 20.11 7.47
N LEU A 585 -25.52 21.09 6.98
CA LEU A 585 -25.10 22.49 6.89
C LEU A 585 -25.44 23.37 8.11
N ASP A 586 -26.02 22.84 9.18
CA ASP A 586 -26.48 23.69 10.29
C ASP A 586 -25.30 24.30 11.09
N PRO A 587 -25.36 25.60 11.46
CA PRO A 587 -26.48 26.53 11.31
C PRO A 587 -26.34 27.50 10.12
N ALA A 588 -25.58 27.15 9.07
CA ALA A 588 -25.25 28.06 7.96
C ALA A 588 -26.47 28.60 7.17
N LEU A 589 -27.65 28.03 7.37
CA LEU A 589 -28.90 28.34 6.66
C LEU A 589 -29.98 28.94 7.57
N SER A 590 -29.69 30.08 8.20
CA SER A 590 -30.69 30.82 8.99
C SER A 590 -31.96 31.10 8.16
N GLY A 591 -33.10 30.66 8.71
CA GLY A 591 -34.43 30.84 8.12
C GLY A 591 -35.00 29.65 7.34
N ILE A 592 -34.22 28.59 7.10
CA ILE A 592 -34.69 27.33 6.53
C ILE A 592 -35.08 26.39 7.67
N LYS A 593 -36.29 25.79 7.62
CA LYS A 593 -36.79 24.88 8.66
C LYS A 593 -36.39 23.44 8.40
N THR A 594 -36.39 23.03 7.14
CA THR A 594 -36.02 21.69 6.71
C THR A 594 -34.49 21.51 6.82
N PRO A 595 -33.99 20.44 7.44
CA PRO A 595 -32.55 20.17 7.52
C PRO A 595 -31.95 19.95 6.12
N VAL A 596 -30.79 20.57 5.88
CA VAL A 596 -30.12 20.57 4.58
C VAL A 596 -28.74 19.94 4.68
N PHE A 597 -28.44 19.08 3.71
CA PHE A 597 -27.18 18.35 3.58
C PHE A 597 -26.52 18.66 2.24
N CYS A 598 -25.19 18.56 2.17
CA CYS A 598 -24.42 18.73 0.94
C CYS A 598 -23.60 17.49 0.60
N ALA A 599 -23.57 17.13 -0.69
CA ALA A 599 -22.86 15.97 -1.20
C ALA A 599 -22.16 16.23 -2.54
N GLY A 600 -21.11 15.44 -2.82
CA GLY A 600 -20.35 15.47 -4.07
C GLY A 600 -19.51 16.73 -4.25
N ASP A 601 -19.13 17.03 -5.49
CA ASP A 601 -18.14 18.06 -5.86
C ASP A 601 -18.40 19.47 -5.34
N MET A 602 -19.62 19.79 -4.90
CA MET A 602 -19.90 21.08 -4.27
C MET A 602 -19.39 21.17 -2.82
N ALA A 603 -19.09 20.03 -2.21
CA ALA A 603 -18.67 19.88 -0.83
C ALA A 603 -17.31 19.17 -0.72
N TRP A 604 -17.13 18.07 -1.46
CA TRP A 604 -15.91 17.27 -1.42
C TRP A 604 -15.75 16.40 -2.69
N GLY A 605 -14.50 16.25 -3.14
CA GLY A 605 -14.11 15.37 -4.25
C GLY A 605 -13.86 16.09 -5.57
N GLY A 606 -13.59 15.31 -6.62
CA GLY A 606 -13.50 15.78 -8.01
C GLY A 606 -13.59 14.68 -9.05
N THR A 607 -13.98 13.46 -8.64
CA THR A 607 -14.11 12.28 -9.49
C THR A 607 -15.46 11.61 -9.25
N VAL A 608 -15.95 10.86 -10.25
CA VAL A 608 -17.25 10.17 -10.18
C VAL A 608 -17.32 9.23 -8.96
N VAL A 609 -16.26 8.49 -8.69
CA VAL A 609 -16.20 7.52 -7.57
C VAL A 609 -16.18 8.19 -6.19
N GLU A 610 -15.56 9.37 -6.06
CA GLU A 610 -15.61 10.16 -4.82
C GLU A 610 -17.00 10.72 -4.58
N ALA A 611 -17.67 11.20 -5.63
CA ALA A 611 -19.04 11.68 -5.54
C ALA A 611 -20.01 10.56 -5.14
N ILE A 612 -19.84 9.33 -5.64
CA ILE A 612 -20.58 8.15 -5.18
C ILE A 612 -20.36 7.92 -3.68
N GLY A 613 -19.10 7.92 -3.23
CA GLY A 613 -18.77 7.76 -1.80
C GLY A 613 -19.43 8.83 -0.92
N SER A 614 -19.38 10.09 -1.37
CA SER A 614 -20.06 11.21 -0.71
C SER A 614 -21.59 11.01 -0.64
N GLY A 615 -22.21 10.52 -1.71
CA GLY A 615 -23.63 10.17 -1.74
C GLY A 615 -24.00 9.05 -0.77
N ASN A 616 -23.16 8.01 -0.65
CA ASN A 616 -23.35 6.92 0.31
C ASN A 616 -23.29 7.44 1.76
N ASP A 617 -22.28 8.27 2.08
CA ASP A 617 -22.13 8.85 3.41
C ASP A 617 -23.33 9.72 3.80
N VAL A 618 -23.73 10.64 2.91
CA VAL A 618 -24.80 11.60 3.18
C VAL A 618 -26.15 10.91 3.29
N ALA A 619 -26.40 9.84 2.51
CA ALA A 619 -27.61 9.05 2.68
C ALA A 619 -27.69 8.39 4.08
N GLY A 620 -26.57 7.84 4.57
CA GLY A 620 -26.49 7.29 5.93
C GLY A 620 -26.68 8.35 7.00
N GLU A 621 -26.13 9.56 6.80
CA GLU A 621 -26.29 10.69 7.70
C GLU A 621 -27.75 11.17 7.78
N VAL A 622 -28.44 11.25 6.63
CA VAL A 622 -29.87 11.62 6.58
C VAL A 622 -30.74 10.58 7.27
N ASP A 623 -30.53 9.27 7.04
CA ASP A 623 -31.27 8.22 7.76
C ASP A 623 -31.06 8.32 9.28
N ALA A 624 -29.80 8.43 9.71
CA ALA A 624 -29.47 8.57 11.12
C ALA A 624 -30.16 9.81 11.73
N PHE A 625 -30.10 10.95 11.04
CA PHE A 625 -30.73 12.19 11.48
C PHE A 625 -32.26 12.04 11.63
N LEU A 626 -32.95 11.55 10.60
CA LEU A 626 -34.41 11.35 10.63
C LEU A 626 -34.85 10.35 11.71
N ARG A 627 -33.98 9.39 12.05
CA ARG A 627 -34.22 8.39 13.09
C ARG A 627 -33.74 8.80 14.47
N ASN A 628 -33.27 10.04 14.65
CA ASN A 628 -32.71 10.56 15.90
C ASN A 628 -31.55 9.69 16.43
N ARG A 629 -30.65 9.27 15.54
CA ARG A 629 -29.43 8.52 15.82
C ARG A 629 -28.22 9.37 15.46
N GLU A 630 -27.11 9.11 16.14
CA GLU A 630 -25.83 9.70 15.76
C GLU A 630 -25.28 8.96 14.54
N TYR A 631 -24.92 9.71 13.50
CA TYR A 631 -24.21 9.15 12.36
C TYR A 631 -22.73 9.02 12.71
N THR A 632 -22.22 7.79 12.71
CA THR A 632 -20.79 7.55 12.79
C THR A 632 -20.34 6.93 11.49
N LYS A 633 -19.57 7.68 10.70
CA LYS A 633 -18.91 7.11 9.52
C LYS A 633 -18.00 5.97 9.99
N PRO A 634 -18.14 4.74 9.45
CA PRO A 634 -17.27 3.64 9.82
C PRO A 634 -15.81 4.06 9.61
N PRO A 635 -14.93 3.92 10.61
CA PRO A 635 -13.53 4.24 10.41
C PRO A 635 -12.96 3.29 9.35
N LYS A 636 -12.30 3.84 8.33
CA LYS A 636 -11.47 3.04 7.43
C LYS A 636 -10.46 2.26 8.27
N SER A 637 -10.38 0.94 8.08
CA SER A 637 -9.51 0.10 8.90
C SER A 637 -8.06 0.42 8.52
N ARG A 638 -7.34 1.05 9.46
CA ARG A 638 -5.95 1.52 9.24
C ARG A 638 -4.92 0.37 9.08
N ARG A 639 -5.37 -0.87 8.94
CA ARG A 639 -4.51 -2.06 8.90
C ARG A 639 -4.72 -2.89 7.62
N ALA A 640 -4.88 -2.22 6.49
CA ALA A 640 -4.77 -2.87 5.18
C ALA A 640 -3.50 -3.71 5.09
N VAL A 641 -3.57 -4.86 4.41
CA VAL A 641 -2.37 -5.67 4.19
C VAL A 641 -1.42 -4.94 3.25
N LEU A 642 -0.18 -4.77 3.68
CA LEU A 642 0.87 -4.13 2.89
C LEU A 642 1.68 -5.15 2.08
N PRO A 643 2.39 -4.73 1.01
CA PRO A 643 3.18 -5.64 0.19
C PRO A 643 4.22 -6.45 0.99
N GLY A 644 4.84 -5.84 2.00
CA GLY A 644 5.84 -6.51 2.84
C GLY A 644 5.28 -7.55 3.82
N GLU A 645 3.95 -7.62 3.97
CA GLU A 645 3.27 -8.65 4.78
C GLU A 645 2.84 -9.86 3.92
N MET A 646 2.81 -9.71 2.60
CA MET A 646 2.44 -10.77 1.66
C MET A 646 3.61 -11.73 1.46
N ASN A 647 3.33 -13.03 1.36
CA ASN A 647 4.34 -14.01 0.97
C ASN A 647 4.30 -14.21 -0.55
N PHE A 648 5.12 -13.44 -1.26
CA PHE A 648 5.16 -13.45 -2.73
C PHE A 648 5.73 -14.73 -3.35
N ALA A 649 6.36 -15.62 -2.58
CA ALA A 649 6.94 -16.86 -3.11
C ALA A 649 5.89 -17.82 -3.69
N TYR A 650 4.63 -17.66 -3.31
CA TYR A 650 3.51 -18.51 -3.72
C TYR A 650 2.74 -18.00 -4.95
N TYR A 651 3.08 -16.81 -5.46
CA TYR A 651 2.39 -16.23 -6.61
C TYR A 651 3.28 -16.26 -7.85
N MET A 652 2.72 -16.74 -8.96
CA MET A 652 3.40 -16.70 -10.25
C MET A 652 3.36 -15.29 -10.82
N ARG A 653 4.49 -14.84 -11.35
CA ARG A 653 4.55 -13.61 -12.13
C ARG A 653 3.83 -13.80 -13.46
N THR A 654 2.86 -12.95 -13.75
CA THR A 654 2.11 -12.96 -15.00
C THR A 654 1.90 -11.53 -15.51
N PRO A 655 2.08 -11.27 -16.82
CA PRO A 655 1.84 -9.96 -17.40
C PRO A 655 0.35 -9.59 -17.25
N GLY A 656 0.06 -8.30 -17.12
CA GLY A 656 -1.30 -7.80 -17.07
C GLY A 656 -1.93 -7.66 -18.45
N TYR A 657 -3.26 -7.70 -18.48
CA TYR A 657 -4.03 -7.44 -19.70
C TYR A 657 -4.44 -5.96 -19.75
N ALA A 658 -3.78 -5.21 -20.63
CA ALA A 658 -4.10 -3.80 -20.86
C ALA A 658 -5.43 -3.65 -21.61
N THR A 659 -6.20 -2.62 -21.24
CA THR A 659 -7.42 -2.24 -21.97
C THR A 659 -7.05 -1.85 -23.40
N PRO A 660 -7.68 -2.46 -24.43
CA PRO A 660 -7.37 -2.14 -25.81
C PRO A 660 -7.82 -0.72 -26.13
N MET A 661 -6.93 0.07 -26.72
CA MET A 661 -7.24 1.42 -27.19
C MET A 661 -7.55 1.38 -28.69
N ILE A 662 -8.77 1.74 -29.06
CA ILE A 662 -9.21 1.88 -30.43
C ILE A 662 -8.68 3.23 -30.93
N THR A 663 -7.76 3.19 -31.89
CA THR A 663 -7.28 4.40 -32.57
C THR A 663 -8.07 4.56 -33.87
N PRO A 664 -8.95 5.57 -34.00
CA PRO A 664 -9.70 5.76 -35.23
C PRO A 664 -8.75 6.12 -36.38
N ASP A 665 -8.96 5.53 -37.56
CA ASP A 665 -8.24 5.94 -38.79
C ASP A 665 -8.48 7.42 -39.11
N VAL A 666 -9.66 7.93 -38.74
CA VAL A 666 -10.06 9.33 -38.88
C VAL A 666 -10.66 9.80 -37.56
N LEU A 667 -9.96 10.69 -36.85
CA LEU A 667 -10.46 11.34 -35.62
C LEU A 667 -11.57 12.36 -35.91
N LEU A 668 -11.59 12.95 -37.11
CA LEU A 668 -12.54 14.00 -37.47
C LEU A 668 -13.98 13.46 -37.45
N HIS A 669 -14.81 14.03 -36.58
CA HIS A 669 -16.20 13.66 -36.33
C HIS A 669 -16.41 12.21 -35.85
N ASN A 670 -15.35 11.51 -35.45
CA ASN A 670 -15.48 10.23 -34.79
C ASN A 670 -15.59 10.43 -33.28
N PHE A 671 -16.74 10.01 -32.74
CA PHE A 671 -17.04 10.02 -31.31
C PHE A 671 -17.32 8.61 -30.78
N ASP A 672 -16.85 7.60 -31.49
CA ASP A 672 -16.91 6.20 -31.06
C ASP A 672 -16.04 6.02 -29.81
N GLU A 673 -16.42 5.04 -29.00
CA GLU A 673 -15.72 4.76 -27.76
C GLU A 673 -14.25 4.37 -28.02
N VAL A 674 -13.30 5.05 -27.37
CA VAL A 674 -11.86 4.84 -27.59
C VAL A 674 -11.27 3.71 -26.77
N ALA A 675 -11.81 3.48 -25.57
CA ALA A 675 -11.42 2.35 -24.74
C ALA A 675 -12.32 1.17 -25.10
N GLY A 676 -11.74 0.08 -25.59
CA GLY A 676 -12.46 -1.17 -25.84
C GLY A 676 -12.63 -2.01 -24.56
N GLY A 677 -13.55 -2.97 -24.60
CA GLY A 677 -13.65 -4.02 -23.57
C GLY A 677 -12.60 -5.11 -23.76
N LEU A 678 -12.38 -5.90 -22.71
CA LEU A 678 -11.67 -7.18 -22.81
C LEU A 678 -12.67 -8.32 -22.93
N ASP A 679 -12.29 -9.36 -23.67
CA ASP A 679 -13.10 -10.58 -23.79
C ASP A 679 -13.26 -11.29 -22.43
N GLU A 680 -14.36 -12.00 -22.24
CA GLU A 680 -14.70 -12.70 -20.99
C GLU A 680 -13.57 -13.64 -20.53
N ASP A 681 -12.97 -14.42 -21.44
CA ASP A 681 -11.83 -15.30 -21.14
C ASP A 681 -10.60 -14.55 -20.65
N ILE A 682 -10.37 -13.34 -21.16
CA ILE A 682 -9.25 -12.47 -20.74
C ILE A 682 -9.58 -11.85 -19.38
N ILE A 683 -10.81 -11.41 -19.17
CA ILE A 683 -11.27 -10.86 -17.88
C ILE A 683 -11.13 -11.89 -16.76
N MET A 684 -11.51 -13.15 -16.99
CA MET A 684 -11.34 -14.21 -16.00
C MET A 684 -9.86 -14.43 -15.65
N LYS A 685 -8.99 -14.49 -16.66
CA LYS A 685 -7.53 -14.60 -16.46
C LYS A 685 -6.94 -13.40 -15.75
N GLU A 686 -7.43 -12.19 -16.02
CA GLU A 686 -7.02 -10.98 -15.33
C GLU A 686 -7.54 -10.94 -13.89
N ALA A 687 -8.73 -11.46 -13.62
CA ALA A 687 -9.27 -11.59 -12.28
C ALA A 687 -8.52 -12.64 -11.43
N ASP A 688 -8.10 -13.76 -12.05
CA ASP A 688 -7.26 -14.80 -11.44
C ASP A 688 -5.88 -14.28 -10.99
N ARG A 689 -5.48 -13.08 -11.46
CA ARG A 689 -4.27 -12.40 -11.00
C ARG A 689 -4.40 -11.80 -9.60
N CYS A 690 -5.60 -11.77 -9.01
CA CYS A 690 -5.79 -11.25 -7.66
C CYS A 690 -4.98 -12.03 -6.61
N LEU A 691 -4.32 -11.32 -5.70
CA LEU A 691 -3.52 -11.93 -4.62
C LEU A 691 -4.35 -12.21 -3.35
N HIS A 692 -5.66 -11.98 -3.37
CA HIS A 692 -6.57 -12.16 -2.22
C HIS A 692 -6.08 -11.53 -0.90
N CYS A 693 -5.44 -10.35 -0.98
CA CYS A 693 -4.77 -9.70 0.14
C CYS A 693 -5.68 -9.63 1.39
N GLY A 694 -5.20 -10.18 2.51
CA GLY A 694 -5.85 -10.11 3.81
C GLY A 694 -7.02 -11.07 4.04
N GLU A 695 -7.32 -11.99 3.12
CA GLU A 695 -8.40 -12.97 3.28
C GLU A 695 -7.95 -14.36 2.89
N CYS A 696 -8.50 -15.36 3.60
CA CYS A 696 -8.22 -16.75 3.30
C CYS A 696 -8.97 -17.18 2.04
N TYR A 697 -8.25 -17.57 1.01
CA TYR A 697 -8.80 -18.14 -0.22
C TYR A 697 -8.64 -19.67 -0.28
N SER A 698 -8.46 -20.32 0.88
CA SER A 698 -8.37 -21.78 1.01
C SER A 698 -7.27 -22.46 0.16
N CYS A 699 -6.11 -21.83 -0.02
CA CYS A 699 -4.97 -22.42 -0.76
C CYS A 699 -4.41 -23.73 -0.17
N GLY A 700 -4.69 -24.01 1.12
CA GLY A 700 -4.23 -25.23 1.79
C GLY A 700 -2.78 -25.20 2.27
N ASN A 701 -2.01 -24.12 2.07
CA ASN A 701 -0.61 -24.05 2.54
C ASN A 701 -0.49 -24.30 4.05
N CYS A 702 -1.32 -23.65 4.85
CA CYS A 702 -1.32 -23.86 6.30
C CYS A 702 -1.63 -25.30 6.69
N LEU A 703 -2.46 -26.02 5.91
CA LEU A 703 -2.74 -27.44 6.11
C LEU A 703 -1.50 -28.27 5.78
N ASN A 704 -0.87 -28.02 4.63
CA ASN A 704 0.30 -28.75 4.14
C ASN A 704 1.53 -28.58 5.03
N PHE A 705 1.76 -27.37 5.55
CA PHE A 705 2.94 -27.06 6.36
C PHE A 705 2.72 -27.24 7.87
N CYS A 706 1.53 -27.65 8.31
CA CYS A 706 1.29 -27.87 9.74
C CYS A 706 2.01 -29.13 10.23
N PRO A 707 3.05 -29.02 11.09
CA PRO A 707 3.81 -30.19 11.54
C PRO A 707 3.00 -31.10 12.48
N ASP A 708 1.96 -30.56 13.11
CA ASP A 708 1.13 -31.25 14.10
C ASP A 708 -0.23 -31.70 13.54
N ALA A 709 -0.47 -31.54 12.22
CA ALA A 709 -1.76 -31.78 11.59
C ALA A 709 -2.95 -31.11 12.32
N ALA A 710 -2.68 -29.94 12.91
CA ALA A 710 -3.65 -29.17 13.68
C ALA A 710 -4.57 -28.30 12.81
N ILE A 711 -4.37 -28.26 11.49
CA ILE A 711 -5.28 -27.61 10.56
C ILE A 711 -6.22 -28.65 9.97
N PHE A 712 -7.50 -28.34 9.85
CA PHE A 712 -8.49 -29.19 9.21
C PHE A 712 -9.46 -28.36 8.38
N ILE A 713 -10.24 -29.03 7.52
CA ILE A 713 -11.30 -28.42 6.73
C ILE A 713 -12.62 -28.73 7.44
N ASP A 714 -13.42 -27.71 7.75
CA ASP A 714 -14.74 -27.88 8.36
C ASP A 714 -15.83 -28.24 7.33
N ASP A 715 -17.05 -28.50 7.81
CA ASP A 715 -18.19 -28.88 6.96
C ASP A 715 -18.60 -27.78 5.94
N GLU A 716 -18.13 -26.55 6.16
CA GLU A 716 -18.33 -25.41 5.26
C GLU A 716 -17.13 -25.21 4.30
N ASN A 717 -16.23 -26.19 4.23
CA ASN A 717 -15.03 -26.19 3.40
C ASN A 717 -14.03 -25.07 3.76
N ARG A 718 -14.00 -24.64 5.03
CA ARG A 718 -13.10 -23.59 5.52
C ARG A 718 -11.96 -24.21 6.30
N LEU A 719 -10.77 -23.64 6.16
CA LEU A 719 -9.61 -24.04 6.94
C LEU A 719 -9.78 -23.57 8.39
N ARG A 720 -9.57 -24.47 9.35
CA ARG A 720 -9.75 -24.27 10.79
C ARG A 720 -8.56 -24.81 11.56
N ILE A 721 -8.30 -24.17 12.70
CA ILE A 721 -7.20 -24.55 13.60
C ILE A 721 -7.81 -25.33 14.76
N ASN A 722 -7.39 -26.57 14.93
CA ASN A 722 -7.70 -27.36 16.10
C ASN A 722 -6.71 -27.00 17.23
N PHE A 723 -7.18 -26.16 18.14
CA PHE A 723 -6.39 -25.73 19.29
C PHE A 723 -6.10 -26.84 20.30
N ASP A 724 -6.70 -28.02 20.21
CA ASP A 724 -6.27 -29.17 21.02
C ASP A 724 -4.90 -29.70 20.61
N TYR A 725 -4.46 -29.45 19.37
CA TYR A 725 -3.18 -29.95 18.84
C TYR A 725 -2.21 -28.83 18.44
N CYS A 726 -2.71 -27.63 18.14
CA CYS A 726 -1.87 -26.51 17.72
C CYS A 726 -0.89 -26.06 18.81
N LYS A 727 0.41 -26.29 18.58
CA LYS A 727 1.51 -25.85 19.46
C LYS A 727 1.90 -24.37 19.31
N GLY A 728 1.29 -23.63 18.39
CA GLY A 728 1.57 -22.20 18.23
C GLY A 728 2.91 -21.87 17.56
N CYS A 729 3.45 -22.76 16.72
CA CYS A 729 4.77 -22.59 16.08
C CYS A 729 4.84 -21.47 15.03
N GLY A 730 3.71 -20.95 14.54
CA GLY A 730 3.68 -19.84 13.59
C GLY A 730 3.98 -20.18 12.13
N ILE A 731 4.27 -21.45 11.79
CA ILE A 731 4.56 -21.82 10.40
C ILE A 731 3.40 -21.45 9.47
N CYS A 732 2.16 -21.72 9.87
CA CYS A 732 0.98 -21.32 9.10
C CYS A 732 0.86 -19.80 8.88
N VAL A 733 1.33 -18.98 9.82
CA VAL A 733 1.38 -17.51 9.69
C VAL A 733 2.41 -17.12 8.62
N HIS A 734 3.60 -17.71 8.68
CA HIS A 734 4.69 -17.43 7.72
C HIS A 734 4.39 -17.92 6.30
N GLU A 735 3.77 -19.10 6.18
CA GLU A 735 3.46 -19.72 4.89
C GLU A 735 2.13 -19.24 4.29
N CYS A 736 1.42 -18.31 4.95
CA CYS A 736 0.18 -17.75 4.44
C CYS A 736 0.46 -16.75 3.30
N PRO A 737 0.05 -17.05 2.04
CA PRO A 737 0.34 -16.16 0.91
C PRO A 737 -0.32 -14.80 1.01
N SER A 738 -1.57 -14.76 1.52
CA SER A 738 -2.40 -13.57 1.57
C SER A 738 -2.30 -12.80 2.89
N SER A 739 -1.47 -13.25 3.84
CA SER A 739 -1.41 -12.68 5.19
C SER A 739 -2.75 -12.71 5.94
N SER A 740 -3.56 -13.75 5.71
CA SER A 740 -4.87 -13.96 6.36
C SER A 740 -4.78 -14.71 7.69
N ILE A 741 -3.57 -15.05 8.16
CA ILE A 741 -3.33 -15.66 9.47
C ILE A 741 -2.35 -14.77 10.21
N ALA A 742 -2.68 -14.39 11.44
CA ALA A 742 -1.82 -13.62 12.32
C ALA A 742 -1.74 -14.29 13.69
N PHE A 743 -0.79 -13.88 14.53
CA PHE A 743 -0.83 -14.22 15.94
C PHE A 743 -1.83 -13.31 16.64
N ALA A 744 -2.80 -13.89 17.33
CA ALA A 744 -3.72 -13.13 18.17
C ALA A 744 -2.92 -12.39 19.25
N ALA A 745 -3.17 -11.09 19.42
CA ALA A 745 -2.73 -10.38 20.61
C ALA A 745 -3.50 -10.94 21.82
N GLU A 746 -2.83 -11.26 22.92
CA GLU A 746 -3.49 -11.77 24.13
C GLU A 746 -4.62 -10.85 24.57
N GLY A 747 -5.85 -11.37 24.54
CA GLY A 747 -7.02 -10.69 25.07
C GLY A 747 -8.32 -11.15 24.40
N LYS A 748 -9.01 -12.09 25.09
CA LYS A 748 -10.37 -12.62 24.84
C LYS A 748 -10.45 -13.85 23.94
N THR A 749 -10.27 -15.01 24.57
CA THR A 749 -11.22 -16.11 24.36
C THR A 749 -11.87 -16.34 25.73
N ASP A 750 -13.12 -15.90 25.87
CA ASP A 750 -14.08 -16.49 26.81
C ASP A 750 -14.73 -17.69 26.12
#